data_AF-A0A428UN67-F1
#
_entry.id   AF-A0A428UN67-F1
#
_cell.length_a   1.000
_cell.length_b   1.000
_cell.length_c   1.000
_cell.angle_alpha   90.00
_cell.angle_beta   90.00
_cell.angle_gamma   90.00
#
_symmetry.space_group_name_H-M   'P 1'
#
loop_
_entity.id
_entity.type
_entity.pdbx_description
1 polymer ?
#
loop_
_entity_poly.entity_id
_entity_poly.type
_entity_poly.pdbx_seq_one_letter_code
_entity_poly.pdbx_strand_id
1 'polypeptide(L)'
;MAVVKSWELGRRMGRGGRMGQQGGRKIKGRLKMEGGPRTLSVIVVPDFKKPGIAFNHTQSWVDSMMPLDGIQAQVFHFHYEIAVPGRSIWRQLSDKGEDLLRIFGRNTGGYQLLDKPVILIGHGLGGLIIKQALRVLSDPIFRPHGKNLLNMIAGVVFFGTPHTTTKHSDQWFRLTRLLSLAGKLPKRFMAQSEADAKAAAIICEEFEQSGLEATVLSIYETKPTKVKTGRWKPKESVRLVDKALAETWAKKEKLLDNPVSHENESTRQNKRAFGKTRSLKFQSIADILMTQFLTFYPVLDMVHSPLHASSSLGLDSSLTLPPSDSSNANMGSSLPSDFDFIPSNDMGDYVQDESESNTWPCYLWDRREEKRGFVGREDTFKAIDDCFFVPTSSDTEADMQQLPCCCISGLGGMGKTQTATQYAIARQKNFDAIFFIQAENSAKLSEGFSRIAQALGLSDDGEKRAEEADLVVSRSKALKWLSSPKFSAKASGERTTTREPNWLLVFDNAEDTSILRDYWPVGNVGCILVTTRDATTSHFLRSQSHVTHVYLDRLDTAPASQLLLQLSYAHPNETNIKDASGIVDRLGGLPLAIEQVAAYVYVKRMTLREFLTLYDKTLRERRKRNTGSGSGSGSWSYEIAASWALESLGDAASSLLRVYSFLDPDGIQDSILTDPSAKSYSRALPQDYPDEGLPHIDARGKLLKSSLIQLKLEDPVMIRMHRLVQDISLARMTPPQIAEVFSFIVAVIFEGWPFTQNNWDHQAGGWSRQEVLLKHIIRLSHIAKAYDVSGLEVSLKRKFITLLSSGGWYRQERGDFDSGIPLFELGIKICETSPSDFLDLRADLSFGLGGATCDTNRWAKFLEHANDQLHYRLLSDTANGVPPSSNTAIAYSELGIAQALMKQYEEGVRNCDTAIELYATQPDVIDGSFFPAFPHIHRALALVGAGRPQEGERGLLDLIAWHEARFDPQHTEFK
;
A
#
# COMPACT_ATOMS: atom_id res chain seq x y z
N MET A 1 5.83 -14.04 -33.77
CA MET A 1 6.55 -15.33 -34.02
C MET A 1 5.68 -16.56 -33.87
N ALA A 2 4.94 -16.74 -32.78
CA ALA A 2 4.01 -17.89 -32.64
C ALA A 2 2.85 -17.87 -33.66
N VAL A 3 2.52 -16.70 -34.23
CA VAL A 3 1.35 -16.49 -35.10
C VAL A 3 1.59 -16.94 -36.55
N VAL A 4 2.77 -16.70 -37.13
CA VAL A 4 3.10 -17.08 -38.53
C VAL A 4 3.15 -18.61 -38.73
N LYS A 5 3.68 -19.37 -37.76
CA LYS A 5 3.77 -20.84 -37.86
C LYS A 5 2.40 -21.55 -37.80
N SER A 6 1.39 -20.92 -37.21
CA SER A 6 0.05 -21.52 -37.08
C SER A 6 -0.75 -21.51 -38.38
N TRP A 7 -0.35 -20.72 -39.39
CA TRP A 7 -1.16 -20.47 -40.58
C TRP A 7 -0.92 -21.48 -41.73
N GLU A 8 0.28 -22.07 -41.83
CA GLU A 8 0.59 -23.08 -42.87
C GLU A 8 -0.04 -24.46 -42.60
N LEU A 9 -0.28 -24.79 -41.32
CA LEU A 9 -0.82 -26.09 -40.91
C LEU A 9 -2.33 -26.27 -41.20
N GLY A 10 -3.09 -25.16 -41.27
CA GLY A 10 -4.55 -25.20 -41.41
C GLY A 10 -5.07 -25.65 -42.80
N ARG A 11 -4.26 -25.57 -43.86
CA ARG A 11 -4.71 -25.87 -45.24
C ARG A 11 -4.83 -27.36 -45.57
N ARG A 12 -4.28 -28.27 -44.75
CA ARG A 12 -4.16 -29.69 -45.12
C ARG A 12 -5.32 -30.60 -44.68
N MET A 13 -6.24 -30.18 -43.81
CA MET A 13 -7.13 -31.13 -43.11
C MET A 13 -8.65 -30.98 -43.32
N GLY A 14 -9.12 -30.29 -44.36
CA GLY A 14 -10.56 -30.12 -44.61
C GLY A 14 -11.17 -31.00 -45.71
N ARG A 15 -11.45 -32.30 -45.49
CA ARG A 15 -12.42 -33.10 -46.29
C ARG A 15 -13.08 -34.25 -45.50
N GLY A 16 -14.42 -34.18 -45.37
CA GLY A 16 -15.36 -35.28 -45.05
C GLY A 16 -15.71 -35.45 -43.55
N GLY A 17 -16.93 -35.71 -43.09
CA GLY A 17 -18.26 -35.92 -43.70
C GLY A 17 -19.29 -36.41 -42.65
N ARG A 18 -20.49 -35.79 -42.66
CA ARG A 18 -21.88 -36.22 -42.31
C ARG A 18 -22.25 -37.27 -41.21
N MET A 19 -23.13 -36.79 -40.30
CA MET A 19 -24.48 -37.25 -39.86
C MET A 19 -24.82 -38.73 -39.54
N GLY A 20 -25.49 -38.92 -38.38
CA GLY A 20 -26.46 -40.00 -38.11
C GLY A 20 -27.13 -39.89 -36.72
N GLN A 21 -28.46 -39.69 -36.68
CA GLN A 21 -29.34 -39.81 -35.49
C GLN A 21 -29.88 -41.24 -35.34
N GLN A 22 -30.06 -41.74 -34.11
CA GLN A 22 -31.30 -42.43 -33.65
C GLN A 22 -31.24 -42.93 -32.19
N GLY A 23 -32.37 -42.78 -31.48
CA GLY A 23 -32.96 -43.87 -30.67
C GLY A 23 -32.65 -43.95 -29.17
N GLY A 24 -33.52 -43.41 -28.33
CA GLY A 24 -33.51 -43.64 -26.88
C GLY A 24 -34.13 -44.98 -26.44
N ARG A 25 -33.50 -45.64 -25.46
CA ARG A 25 -34.13 -46.65 -24.59
C ARG A 25 -33.51 -46.56 -23.18
N LYS A 26 -34.36 -46.27 -22.19
CA LYS A 26 -34.02 -46.25 -20.76
C LYS A 26 -33.73 -47.67 -20.28
N ILE A 27 -32.49 -47.92 -19.82
CA ILE A 27 -32.12 -49.09 -19.02
C ILE A 27 -31.66 -48.57 -17.66
N LYS A 28 -32.41 -48.90 -16.60
CA LYS A 28 -31.97 -48.79 -15.20
C LYS A 28 -30.94 -49.90 -14.95
N GLY A 29 -29.71 -49.68 -15.39
CA GLY A 29 -28.55 -50.45 -14.97
C GLY A 29 -27.80 -49.65 -13.92
N ARG A 30 -27.70 -50.20 -12.69
CA ARG A 30 -26.79 -49.69 -11.67
C ARG A 30 -25.37 -50.04 -12.15
N LEU A 31 -24.79 -49.18 -12.99
CA LEU A 31 -23.40 -49.26 -13.40
C LEU A 31 -22.55 -49.16 -12.13
N LYS A 32 -21.95 -50.28 -11.71
CA LYS A 32 -20.68 -50.24 -11.00
C LYS A 32 -19.70 -49.60 -11.99
N MET A 33 -19.52 -48.29 -11.85
CA MET A 33 -18.50 -47.55 -12.59
C MET A 33 -17.17 -47.87 -11.91
N GLU A 34 -16.33 -48.67 -12.55
CA GLU A 34 -14.90 -48.67 -12.26
C GLU A 34 -14.36 -47.30 -12.67
N GLY A 35 -14.14 -46.44 -11.68
CA GLY A 35 -13.66 -45.08 -11.82
C GLY A 35 -13.70 -44.43 -10.45
N GLY A 36 -12.63 -43.73 -10.07
CA GLY A 36 -12.52 -43.09 -8.75
C GLY A 36 -13.69 -42.15 -8.40
N PRO A 37 -13.73 -41.61 -7.18
CA PRO A 37 -14.80 -40.71 -6.74
C PRO A 37 -14.97 -39.54 -7.71
N ARG A 38 -16.19 -39.32 -8.22
CA ARG A 38 -16.49 -38.23 -9.15
C ARG A 38 -16.45 -36.90 -8.40
N THR A 39 -15.67 -35.94 -8.87
CA THR A 39 -15.50 -34.65 -8.16
C THR A 39 -16.02 -33.46 -8.99
N LEU A 40 -16.67 -32.49 -8.34
CA LEU A 40 -17.27 -31.28 -8.92
C LEU A 40 -16.84 -30.04 -8.12
N SER A 41 -16.67 -28.89 -8.79
CA SER A 41 -16.37 -27.60 -8.14
C SER A 41 -17.61 -26.69 -8.11
N VAL A 42 -17.92 -26.11 -6.96
CA VAL A 42 -19.04 -25.18 -6.78
C VAL A 42 -18.51 -23.85 -6.31
N ILE A 43 -18.86 -22.77 -7.01
CA ILE A 43 -18.45 -21.41 -6.68
C ILE A 43 -19.67 -20.61 -6.30
N VAL A 44 -19.67 -20.07 -5.08
CA VAL A 44 -20.73 -19.26 -4.51
C VAL A 44 -20.30 -17.80 -4.49
N VAL A 45 -21.06 -16.96 -5.18
CA VAL A 45 -20.92 -15.50 -5.20
C VAL A 45 -22.08 -14.91 -4.38
N PRO A 46 -21.81 -14.51 -3.12
CA PRO A 46 -22.82 -14.02 -2.19
C PRO A 46 -23.34 -12.63 -2.59
N ASP A 47 -24.34 -12.13 -1.86
CA ASP A 47 -24.82 -10.75 -2.02
C ASP A 47 -23.99 -9.76 -1.18
N PHE A 48 -24.25 -8.47 -1.32
CA PHE A 48 -23.47 -7.39 -0.71
C PHE A 48 -24.05 -6.88 0.62
N LYS A 49 -23.20 -6.45 1.59
CA LYS A 49 -23.60 -5.89 2.91
C LYS A 49 -22.80 -4.65 3.34
N LYS A 50 -23.32 -3.87 4.30
CA LYS A 50 -22.62 -2.76 4.98
C LYS A 50 -21.58 -3.32 5.98
N PRO A 51 -20.25 -3.16 5.82
CA PRO A 51 -19.50 -2.06 5.19
C PRO A 51 -18.53 -2.59 4.12
N GLY A 52 -19.02 -2.87 2.91
CA GLY A 52 -18.11 -3.30 1.86
C GLY A 52 -17.86 -4.79 1.79
N ILE A 53 -18.49 -5.64 2.63
CA ILE A 53 -18.18 -7.07 2.72
C ILE A 53 -19.37 -7.91 2.21
N ALA A 54 -19.07 -8.97 1.48
CA ALA A 54 -20.00 -10.02 1.08
C ALA A 54 -20.81 -10.60 2.26
N PHE A 55 -22.07 -10.99 2.01
CA PHE A 55 -22.99 -11.55 2.99
C PHE A 55 -22.58 -13.00 3.34
N ASN A 56 -21.88 -13.23 4.46
CA ASN A 56 -21.51 -14.59 4.95
C ASN A 56 -22.72 -15.41 5.46
N HIS A 57 -23.66 -15.78 4.59
CA HIS A 57 -24.88 -16.51 4.98
C HIS A 57 -25.06 -17.85 4.25
N THR A 58 -24.07 -18.30 3.50
CA THR A 58 -24.23 -19.37 2.49
C THR A 58 -23.80 -20.76 2.94
N GLN A 59 -23.00 -20.89 4.00
CA GLN A 59 -22.42 -22.17 4.39
C GLN A 59 -23.50 -23.25 4.69
N SER A 60 -24.42 -22.97 5.63
CA SER A 60 -25.27 -24.04 6.17
C SER A 60 -26.35 -24.65 5.24
N TRP A 61 -26.68 -24.01 4.11
CA TRP A 61 -27.72 -24.54 3.20
C TRP A 61 -27.13 -25.11 1.90
N VAL A 62 -25.99 -24.63 1.43
CA VAL A 62 -25.23 -25.25 0.33
C VAL A 62 -24.77 -26.65 0.78
N ASP A 63 -24.33 -26.77 2.04
CA ASP A 63 -24.06 -28.03 2.73
C ASP A 63 -25.31 -28.92 2.88
N SER A 64 -26.52 -28.36 2.77
CA SER A 64 -27.78 -29.11 2.83
C SER A 64 -28.34 -29.50 1.46
N MET A 65 -27.89 -28.84 0.38
CA MET A 65 -28.17 -29.23 -1.01
C MET A 65 -27.29 -30.40 -1.49
N MET A 66 -26.18 -30.65 -0.80
CA MET A 66 -25.19 -31.68 -1.11
C MET A 66 -25.11 -32.62 0.10
N PRO A 67 -25.46 -33.92 0.03
CA PRO A 67 -24.83 -34.88 -0.89
C PRO A 67 -25.77 -35.99 -1.39
N LEU A 68 -25.67 -36.41 -2.65
CA LEU A 68 -26.35 -37.64 -3.10
C LEU A 68 -25.47 -38.48 -4.03
N ASP A 69 -25.16 -39.69 -3.56
CA ASP A 69 -24.51 -40.86 -4.18
C ASP A 69 -23.33 -40.61 -5.12
N GLY A 70 -22.12 -40.74 -4.56
CA GLY A 70 -20.89 -41.01 -5.32
C GLY A 70 -20.21 -39.79 -5.96
N ILE A 71 -20.70 -38.57 -5.70
CA ILE A 71 -20.09 -37.31 -6.18
C ILE A 71 -19.60 -36.49 -4.96
N GLN A 72 -18.31 -36.17 -4.95
CA GLN A 72 -17.66 -35.25 -4.00
C GLN A 72 -17.70 -33.82 -4.58
N ALA A 73 -18.11 -32.83 -3.79
CA ALA A 73 -18.13 -31.42 -4.21
C ALA A 73 -17.12 -30.59 -3.41
N GLN A 74 -16.33 -29.77 -4.09
CA GLN A 74 -15.48 -28.75 -3.48
C GLN A 74 -16.22 -27.40 -3.58
N VAL A 75 -16.51 -26.78 -2.44
CA VAL A 75 -17.27 -25.54 -2.38
C VAL A 75 -16.31 -24.38 -2.11
N PHE A 76 -16.41 -23.37 -2.96
CA PHE A 76 -15.55 -22.19 -2.97
C PHE A 76 -16.42 -20.95 -2.82
N HIS A 77 -16.01 -20.02 -1.96
CA HIS A 77 -16.74 -18.78 -1.72
C HIS A 77 -15.98 -17.58 -2.27
N PHE A 78 -16.60 -16.85 -3.21
CA PHE A 78 -15.96 -15.70 -3.83
C PHE A 78 -16.14 -14.47 -2.93
N HIS A 79 -15.05 -14.05 -2.28
CA HIS A 79 -15.04 -12.85 -1.48
C HIS A 79 -14.78 -11.62 -2.35
N TYR A 80 -15.68 -10.63 -2.24
CA TYR A 80 -15.54 -9.37 -2.96
C TYR A 80 -15.98 -8.21 -2.08
N GLU A 81 -15.32 -7.06 -2.29
CA GLU A 81 -15.65 -5.82 -1.60
C GLU A 81 -16.12 -4.69 -2.54
N ILE A 82 -16.97 -3.81 -2.00
CA ILE A 82 -17.46 -2.60 -2.68
C ILE A 82 -17.28 -1.38 -1.78
N ALA A 83 -16.54 -0.39 -2.26
CA ALA A 83 -16.22 0.83 -1.51
C ALA A 83 -17.41 1.82 -1.49
N VAL A 84 -17.76 2.31 -0.28
CA VAL A 84 -18.73 3.40 -0.05
C VAL A 84 -18.16 4.41 0.97
N PRO A 85 -18.05 5.73 0.67
CA PRO A 85 -18.45 6.43 -0.55
C PRO A 85 -17.37 6.37 -1.66
N GLY A 86 -17.77 6.22 -2.92
CA GLY A 86 -16.85 6.08 -4.06
C GLY A 86 -17.56 6.12 -5.41
N ARG A 87 -16.97 5.50 -6.44
CA ARG A 87 -17.57 5.29 -7.78
C ARG A 87 -18.90 4.52 -7.67
N SER A 88 -19.70 4.50 -8.74
CA SER A 88 -20.96 3.74 -8.80
C SER A 88 -20.82 2.29 -8.28
N ILE A 89 -21.68 1.85 -7.35
CA ILE A 89 -21.70 0.45 -6.87
C ILE A 89 -21.87 -0.52 -8.05
N TRP A 90 -22.69 -0.17 -9.05
CA TRP A 90 -22.91 -1.01 -10.22
C TRP A 90 -21.65 -1.24 -11.04
N ARG A 91 -20.80 -0.21 -11.15
CA ARG A 91 -19.52 -0.32 -11.85
C ARG A 91 -18.53 -1.15 -11.04
N GLN A 92 -18.48 -0.95 -9.73
CA GLN A 92 -17.65 -1.77 -8.85
C GLN A 92 -18.06 -3.25 -8.87
N LEU A 93 -19.37 -3.58 -8.89
CA LEU A 93 -19.86 -4.95 -9.09
C LEU A 93 -19.45 -5.52 -10.45
N SER A 94 -19.47 -4.70 -11.49
CA SER A 94 -18.99 -5.09 -12.83
C SER A 94 -17.50 -5.46 -12.79
N ASP A 95 -16.67 -4.62 -12.18
CA ASP A 95 -15.22 -4.83 -12.13
C ASP A 95 -14.88 -6.17 -11.43
N LYS A 96 -15.70 -6.61 -10.47
CA LYS A 96 -15.57 -7.92 -9.80
C LYS A 96 -15.81 -9.13 -10.70
N GLY A 97 -16.48 -8.97 -11.85
CA GLY A 97 -16.66 -10.04 -12.81
C GLY A 97 -15.33 -10.47 -13.45
N GLU A 98 -14.43 -9.52 -13.70
CA GLU A 98 -13.09 -9.81 -14.21
C GLU A 98 -12.20 -10.44 -13.14
N ASP A 99 -12.31 -9.97 -11.89
CA ASP A 99 -11.61 -10.56 -10.74
C ASP A 99 -11.95 -12.06 -10.59
N LEU A 100 -13.22 -12.45 -10.77
CA LEU A 100 -13.66 -13.86 -10.76
C LEU A 100 -13.01 -14.68 -11.89
N LEU A 101 -12.80 -14.11 -13.08
CA LEU A 101 -12.20 -14.82 -14.21
C LEU A 101 -10.71 -15.07 -14.06
N ARG A 102 -9.98 -14.16 -13.40
CA ARG A 102 -8.55 -14.35 -13.15
C ARG A 102 -8.27 -15.56 -12.29
N ILE A 103 -9.20 -15.87 -11.40
CA ILE A 103 -9.11 -17.06 -10.55
C ILE A 103 -9.36 -18.33 -11.36
N PHE A 104 -10.23 -18.30 -12.37
CA PHE A 104 -10.36 -19.40 -13.33
C PHE A 104 -9.13 -19.58 -14.23
N GLY A 105 -8.19 -18.63 -14.27
CA GLY A 105 -7.01 -18.68 -15.14
C GLY A 105 -5.74 -19.23 -14.50
N ARG A 106 -5.68 -19.41 -13.17
CA ARG A 106 -4.46 -19.83 -12.47
C ARG A 106 -4.53 -21.24 -11.90
N ASN A 107 -3.47 -22.01 -12.15
CA ASN A 107 -3.14 -23.22 -11.40
C ASN A 107 -2.63 -22.80 -10.00
N THR A 108 -3.53 -22.53 -9.07
CA THR A 108 -3.20 -22.14 -7.70
C THR A 108 -2.82 -23.35 -6.87
N GLY A 109 -1.55 -23.41 -6.43
CA GLY A 109 -1.12 -23.98 -5.15
C GLY A 109 -1.68 -25.35 -4.71
N GLY A 110 -1.96 -26.29 -5.62
CA GLY A 110 -2.37 -27.67 -5.29
C GLY A 110 -3.84 -28.04 -5.53
N TYR A 111 -4.69 -27.16 -6.10
CA TYR A 111 -6.10 -27.50 -6.39
C TYR A 111 -6.46 -27.45 -7.88
N GLN A 112 -6.84 -28.60 -8.43
CA GLN A 112 -7.29 -28.77 -9.83
C GLN A 112 -8.76 -28.33 -10.02
N LEU A 113 -9.01 -27.02 -10.00
CA LEU A 113 -10.36 -26.42 -10.14
C LEU A 113 -10.95 -26.58 -11.55
N LEU A 114 -10.11 -26.48 -12.59
CA LEU A 114 -10.48 -26.49 -14.01
C LEU A 114 -10.47 -27.88 -14.66
N ASP A 115 -9.97 -28.90 -13.95
CA ASP A 115 -9.99 -30.28 -14.41
C ASP A 115 -11.35 -30.95 -14.13
N LYS A 116 -12.31 -30.18 -13.58
CA LYS A 116 -13.61 -30.65 -13.11
C LYS A 116 -14.71 -29.70 -13.59
N PRO A 117 -15.93 -30.21 -13.86
CA PRO A 117 -17.07 -29.35 -14.18
C PRO A 117 -17.38 -28.36 -13.05
N VAL A 118 -17.78 -27.14 -13.42
CA VAL A 118 -18.02 -26.03 -12.47
C VAL A 118 -19.50 -25.65 -12.42
N ILE A 119 -20.04 -25.46 -11.21
CA ILE A 119 -21.35 -24.83 -10.99
C ILE A 119 -21.17 -23.46 -10.34
N LEU A 120 -21.76 -22.43 -10.93
CA LEU A 120 -21.75 -21.05 -10.41
C LEU A 120 -23.08 -20.74 -9.72
N ILE A 121 -23.04 -20.20 -8.50
CA ILE A 121 -24.22 -19.81 -7.72
C ILE A 121 -24.10 -18.35 -7.32
N GLY A 122 -24.97 -17.49 -7.83
CA GLY A 122 -25.06 -16.07 -7.47
C GLY A 122 -26.27 -15.77 -6.61
N HIS A 123 -26.11 -15.00 -5.54
CA HIS A 123 -27.22 -14.49 -4.73
C HIS A 123 -27.33 -12.96 -4.84
N GLY A 124 -28.55 -12.44 -5.02
CA GLY A 124 -28.81 -11.01 -5.07
C GLY A 124 -27.92 -10.30 -6.09
N LEU A 125 -27.17 -9.28 -5.66
CA LEU A 125 -26.26 -8.50 -6.51
C LEU A 125 -25.00 -9.28 -6.91
N GLY A 126 -24.62 -10.33 -6.19
CA GLY A 126 -23.51 -11.21 -6.57
C GLY A 126 -23.73 -11.94 -7.89
N GLY A 127 -24.98 -12.17 -8.28
CA GLY A 127 -25.29 -12.72 -9.60
C GLY A 127 -24.95 -11.79 -10.76
N LEU A 128 -24.87 -10.47 -10.55
CA LEU A 128 -24.43 -9.53 -11.59
C LEU A 128 -22.93 -9.66 -11.87
N ILE A 129 -22.13 -10.05 -10.87
CA ILE A 129 -20.70 -10.37 -11.02
C ILE A 129 -20.52 -11.56 -11.96
N ILE A 130 -21.29 -12.63 -11.73
CA ILE A 130 -21.29 -13.83 -12.60
C ILE A 130 -21.71 -13.47 -14.02
N LYS A 131 -22.77 -12.65 -14.19
CA LYS A 131 -23.21 -12.21 -15.52
C LYS A 131 -22.11 -11.47 -16.27
N GLN A 132 -21.39 -10.57 -15.60
CA GLN A 132 -20.27 -9.85 -16.19
C GLN A 132 -19.10 -10.78 -16.54
N ALA A 133 -18.73 -11.72 -15.67
CA ALA A 133 -17.69 -12.70 -15.94
C ALA A 133 -18.00 -13.54 -17.19
N LEU A 134 -19.23 -14.04 -17.31
CA LEU A 134 -19.67 -14.84 -18.45
C LEU A 134 -19.74 -14.01 -19.74
N ARG A 135 -20.14 -12.74 -19.64
CA ARG A 135 -20.07 -11.78 -20.74
C ARG A 135 -18.64 -11.59 -21.19
N VAL A 136 -17.69 -11.37 -20.28
CA VAL A 136 -16.28 -11.18 -20.64
C VAL A 136 -15.74 -12.43 -21.35
N LEU A 137 -16.03 -13.64 -20.88
CA LEU A 137 -15.59 -14.87 -21.58
C LEU A 137 -16.20 -15.06 -22.98
N SER A 138 -17.34 -14.43 -23.24
CA SER A 138 -18.00 -14.47 -24.54
C SER A 138 -17.43 -13.48 -25.56
N ASP A 139 -16.62 -12.52 -25.10
CA ASP A 139 -16.01 -11.49 -25.91
C ASP A 139 -15.08 -12.13 -26.96
N PRO A 140 -15.17 -11.73 -28.25
CA PRO A 140 -14.34 -12.25 -29.33
C PRO A 140 -12.84 -12.24 -29.03
N ILE A 141 -12.35 -11.29 -28.23
CA ILE A 141 -10.94 -11.17 -27.84
C ILE A 141 -10.44 -12.45 -27.13
N PHE A 142 -11.34 -13.21 -26.49
CA PHE A 142 -10.97 -14.42 -25.73
C PHE A 142 -11.20 -15.72 -26.48
N ARG A 143 -11.61 -15.70 -27.75
CA ARG A 143 -11.72 -16.93 -28.54
C ARG A 143 -10.33 -17.37 -29.01
N PRO A 144 -9.97 -18.67 -28.88
CA PRO A 144 -10.83 -19.82 -28.57
C PRO A 144 -10.94 -20.18 -27.08
N HIS A 145 -10.12 -19.62 -26.21
CA HIS A 145 -9.98 -20.02 -24.81
C HIS A 145 -11.21 -19.75 -23.93
N GLY A 146 -11.85 -18.59 -24.09
CA GLY A 146 -13.11 -18.25 -23.42
C GLY A 146 -14.23 -19.22 -23.77
N LYS A 147 -14.24 -19.81 -24.99
CA LYS A 147 -15.19 -20.86 -25.37
C LYS A 147 -14.92 -22.16 -24.61
N ASN A 148 -13.66 -22.51 -24.36
CA ASN A 148 -13.31 -23.69 -23.58
C ASN A 148 -13.72 -23.54 -22.11
N LEU A 149 -13.48 -22.37 -21.51
CA LEU A 149 -13.93 -22.07 -20.14
C LEU A 149 -15.46 -22.03 -20.02
N LEU A 150 -16.17 -21.43 -20.98
CA LEU A 150 -17.63 -21.46 -21.03
C LEU A 150 -18.19 -22.89 -21.16
N ASN A 151 -17.48 -23.78 -21.85
CA ASN A 151 -17.86 -25.18 -21.94
C ASN A 151 -17.64 -25.93 -20.61
N MET A 152 -16.69 -25.54 -19.75
CA MET A 152 -16.47 -26.18 -18.44
C MET A 152 -17.60 -25.88 -17.42
N ILE A 153 -18.40 -24.85 -17.68
CA ILE A 153 -19.51 -24.45 -16.81
C ILE A 153 -20.69 -25.40 -17.03
N ALA A 154 -20.91 -26.27 -16.06
CA ALA A 154 -22.00 -27.25 -16.10
C ALA A 154 -23.37 -26.61 -15.84
N GLY A 155 -23.42 -25.51 -15.08
CA GLY A 155 -24.66 -24.79 -14.78
C GLY A 155 -24.45 -23.51 -13.99
N VAL A 156 -25.45 -22.62 -14.08
CA VAL A 156 -25.50 -21.35 -13.34
C VAL A 156 -26.82 -21.25 -12.58
N VAL A 157 -26.77 -20.86 -11.31
CA VAL A 157 -27.93 -20.67 -10.45
C VAL A 157 -27.96 -19.24 -9.93
N PHE A 158 -29.07 -18.54 -10.19
CA PHE A 158 -29.32 -17.19 -9.70
C PHE A 158 -30.43 -17.21 -8.65
N PHE A 159 -30.10 -16.80 -7.42
CA PHE A 159 -31.04 -16.66 -6.32
C PHE A 159 -31.38 -15.18 -6.11
N GLY A 160 -32.60 -14.78 -6.44
CA GLY A 160 -33.04 -13.40 -6.25
C GLY A 160 -32.15 -12.38 -6.97
N THR A 161 -31.48 -12.77 -8.06
CA THR A 161 -30.60 -11.88 -8.83
C THR A 161 -31.43 -11.11 -9.85
N PRO A 162 -31.37 -9.77 -9.86
CA PRO A 162 -32.12 -8.99 -10.82
C PRO A 162 -31.51 -9.10 -12.24
N HIS A 163 -32.38 -9.03 -13.24
CA HIS A 163 -32.09 -8.95 -14.66
C HIS A 163 -32.99 -7.84 -15.24
N THR A 164 -32.39 -6.68 -15.54
CA THR A 164 -33.11 -5.50 -16.03
C THR A 164 -32.54 -5.08 -17.37
N THR A 165 -33.31 -4.33 -18.16
CA THR A 165 -32.84 -3.75 -19.42
C THR A 165 -32.89 -2.23 -19.38
N THR A 166 -32.24 -1.59 -20.35
CA THR A 166 -32.25 -0.15 -20.58
C THR A 166 -33.62 0.38 -20.97
N LYS A 167 -34.49 -0.50 -21.48
CA LYS A 167 -35.88 -0.18 -21.87
C LYS A 167 -36.85 -0.19 -20.69
N HIS A 168 -36.52 -0.87 -19.59
CA HIS A 168 -37.35 -0.97 -18.38
C HIS A 168 -36.81 -0.10 -17.24
N SER A 169 -36.50 1.15 -17.54
CA SER A 169 -35.99 2.12 -16.54
C SER A 169 -37.00 2.41 -15.43
N ASP A 170 -38.29 2.17 -15.68
CA ASP A 170 -39.37 2.24 -14.69
C ASP A 170 -39.21 1.22 -13.56
N GLN A 171 -38.40 0.17 -13.73
CA GLN A 171 -38.15 -0.86 -12.73
C GLN A 171 -36.84 -0.64 -11.95
N TRP A 172 -35.99 0.31 -12.37
CA TRP A 172 -34.69 0.56 -11.74
C TRP A 172 -34.79 1.01 -10.28
N PHE A 173 -35.92 1.58 -9.88
CA PHE A 173 -36.16 1.88 -8.46
C PHE A 173 -36.07 0.60 -7.59
N ARG A 174 -36.41 -0.59 -8.12
CA ARG A 174 -36.31 -1.87 -7.39
C ARG A 174 -34.85 -2.28 -7.16
N LEU A 175 -33.96 -2.00 -8.11
CA LEU A 175 -32.51 -2.18 -7.96
C LEU A 175 -31.95 -1.26 -6.88
N THR A 176 -32.39 0.00 -6.89
CA THR A 176 -32.07 0.97 -5.84
C THR A 176 -32.65 0.52 -4.49
N ARG A 177 -33.79 -0.17 -4.46
CA ARG A 177 -34.34 -0.77 -3.23
C ARG A 177 -33.56 -2.00 -2.77
N LEU A 178 -33.05 -2.85 -3.68
CA LEU A 178 -32.13 -3.94 -3.36
C LEU A 178 -30.87 -3.42 -2.68
N LEU A 179 -30.27 -2.36 -3.22
CA LEU A 179 -29.14 -1.68 -2.59
C LEU A 179 -29.48 -1.09 -1.22
N SER A 180 -30.71 -0.62 -1.03
CA SER A 180 -31.16 -0.13 0.28
C SER A 180 -31.34 -1.24 1.33
N LEU A 181 -31.55 -2.49 0.89
CA LEU A 181 -31.55 -3.66 1.78
C LEU A 181 -30.14 -4.11 2.15
N ALA A 182 -29.16 -3.94 1.25
CA ALA A 182 -27.76 -4.19 1.54
C ALA A 182 -27.19 -3.29 2.66
N GLY A 183 -27.85 -2.16 2.96
CA GLY A 183 -27.67 -1.40 4.20
C GLY A 183 -28.02 0.08 4.12
N LYS A 184 -27.79 0.82 5.23
CA LYS A 184 -27.99 2.29 5.30
C LYS A 184 -26.93 3.04 4.47
N LEU A 185 -27.14 3.18 3.16
CA LEU A 185 -26.32 3.96 2.25
C LEU A 185 -26.59 5.49 2.35
N PRO A 186 -25.59 6.37 2.10
CA PRO A 186 -25.80 7.83 2.11
C PRO A 186 -26.86 8.28 1.09
N LYS A 187 -27.68 9.27 1.42
CA LYS A 187 -28.77 9.75 0.52
C LYS A 187 -28.26 10.20 -0.86
N ARG A 188 -27.12 10.89 -0.91
CA ARG A 188 -26.47 11.32 -2.17
C ARG A 188 -26.02 10.13 -3.02
N PHE A 189 -25.59 9.05 -2.36
CA PHE A 189 -25.16 7.80 -3.00
C PHE A 189 -26.34 7.05 -3.63
N MET A 190 -27.49 7.03 -2.94
CA MET A 190 -28.72 6.45 -3.48
C MET A 190 -29.22 7.19 -4.73
N ALA A 191 -29.10 8.52 -4.76
CA ALA A 191 -29.46 9.32 -5.93
C ALA A 191 -28.52 9.06 -7.12
N GLN A 192 -27.22 8.91 -6.87
CA GLN A 192 -26.23 8.57 -7.89
C GLN A 192 -26.41 7.13 -8.41
N SER A 193 -26.70 6.18 -7.52
CA SER A 193 -27.01 4.79 -7.88
C SER A 193 -28.22 4.65 -8.80
N GLU A 194 -29.20 5.54 -8.68
CA GLU A 194 -30.38 5.55 -9.56
C GLU A 194 -30.02 6.09 -10.96
N ALA A 195 -29.14 7.09 -11.03
CA ALA A 195 -28.57 7.59 -12.29
C ALA A 195 -27.63 6.56 -12.96
N ASP A 196 -26.92 5.76 -12.16
CA ASP A 196 -25.95 4.78 -12.64
C ASP A 196 -26.50 3.35 -12.84
N ALA A 197 -27.79 3.10 -12.51
CA ALA A 197 -28.43 1.79 -12.67
C ALA A 197 -28.42 1.29 -14.13
N LYS A 198 -28.21 2.19 -15.08
CA LYS A 198 -27.95 1.89 -16.49
C LYS A 198 -26.79 0.91 -16.69
N ALA A 199 -25.75 0.97 -15.87
CA ALA A 199 -24.61 0.05 -15.98
C ALA A 199 -25.01 -1.40 -15.69
N ALA A 200 -25.85 -1.63 -14.68
CA ALA A 200 -26.37 -2.97 -14.37
C ALA A 200 -27.29 -3.51 -15.47
N ALA A 201 -28.06 -2.63 -16.11
CA ALA A 201 -28.89 -2.98 -17.26
C ALA A 201 -28.06 -3.40 -18.48
N ILE A 202 -26.97 -2.68 -18.78
CA ILE A 202 -26.05 -3.02 -19.86
C ILE A 202 -25.42 -4.41 -19.61
N ILE A 203 -24.97 -4.70 -18.39
CA ILE A 203 -24.41 -6.04 -18.04
C ILE A 203 -25.43 -7.16 -18.27
N CYS A 204 -26.69 -6.93 -17.92
CA CYS A 204 -27.76 -7.91 -18.12
C CYS A 204 -28.04 -8.13 -19.61
N GLU A 205 -28.19 -7.05 -20.39
CA GLU A 205 -28.40 -7.12 -21.84
C GLU A 205 -27.23 -7.79 -22.58
N GLU A 206 -25.99 -7.53 -22.14
CA GLU A 206 -24.80 -8.15 -22.72
C GLU A 206 -24.63 -9.62 -22.30
N PHE A 207 -25.09 -10.00 -21.09
CA PHE A 207 -25.14 -11.41 -20.67
C PHE A 207 -26.07 -12.26 -21.55
N GLU A 208 -27.18 -11.70 -22.03
CA GLU A 208 -28.07 -12.39 -23.00
C GLU A 208 -27.30 -12.83 -24.25
N GLN A 209 -26.26 -12.08 -24.62
CA GLN A 209 -25.43 -12.31 -25.80
C GLN A 209 -24.21 -13.19 -25.51
N SER A 210 -24.05 -13.69 -24.27
CA SER A 210 -22.87 -14.46 -23.85
C SER A 210 -22.71 -15.81 -24.54
N GLY A 211 -23.76 -16.32 -25.18
CA GLY A 211 -23.72 -17.61 -25.88
C GLY A 211 -23.55 -18.82 -24.96
N LEU A 212 -23.81 -18.67 -23.65
CA LEU A 212 -23.75 -19.75 -22.66
C LEU A 212 -24.71 -20.90 -23.04
N GLU A 213 -24.15 -22.10 -23.23
CA GLU A 213 -24.94 -23.31 -23.54
C GLU A 213 -25.34 -24.12 -22.31
N ALA A 214 -24.87 -23.73 -21.12
CA ALA A 214 -25.22 -24.32 -19.83
C ALA A 214 -26.65 -23.96 -19.39
N THR A 215 -27.22 -24.73 -18.47
CA THR A 215 -28.54 -24.41 -17.90
C THR A 215 -28.42 -23.29 -16.89
N VAL A 216 -29.34 -22.33 -17.01
CA VAL A 216 -29.49 -21.22 -16.07
C VAL A 216 -30.74 -21.48 -15.23
N LEU A 217 -30.60 -21.55 -13.91
CA LEU A 217 -31.72 -21.66 -12.99
C LEU A 217 -31.93 -20.30 -12.32
N SER A 218 -33.04 -19.63 -12.65
CA SER A 218 -33.37 -18.32 -12.11
C SER A 218 -34.48 -18.45 -11.08
N ILE A 219 -34.15 -18.23 -9.82
CA ILE A 219 -35.02 -18.46 -8.67
C ILE A 219 -35.50 -17.10 -8.18
N TYR A 220 -36.82 -16.89 -8.22
CA TYR A 220 -37.45 -15.59 -7.92
C TYR A 220 -38.35 -15.65 -6.69
N GLU A 221 -38.48 -14.52 -5.99
CA GLU A 221 -39.30 -14.42 -4.78
C GLU A 221 -40.79 -14.27 -5.11
N THR A 222 -41.66 -14.88 -4.30
CA THR A 222 -43.12 -14.71 -4.43
C THR A 222 -43.74 -13.90 -3.30
N LYS A 223 -43.05 -13.70 -2.18
CA LYS A 223 -43.52 -12.83 -1.08
C LYS A 223 -42.81 -11.48 -1.11
N PRO A 224 -43.53 -10.37 -0.85
CA PRO A 224 -42.91 -9.05 -0.85
C PRO A 224 -42.03 -8.82 0.40
N THR A 225 -41.00 -8.00 0.24
CA THR A 225 -40.07 -7.58 1.30
C THR A 225 -40.47 -6.20 1.86
N LYS A 226 -40.38 -6.02 3.18
CA LYS A 226 -40.78 -4.77 3.84
C LYS A 226 -39.62 -3.77 3.90
N VAL A 227 -39.56 -2.86 2.93
CA VAL A 227 -38.47 -1.88 2.77
C VAL A 227 -38.81 -0.54 3.45
N LYS A 228 -37.84 0.06 4.16
CA LYS A 228 -38.00 1.41 4.75
C LYS A 228 -37.73 2.48 3.68
N THR A 229 -38.72 3.32 3.37
CA THR A 229 -38.60 4.40 2.37
C THR A 229 -38.31 5.78 2.97
N GLY A 230 -38.26 5.91 4.31
CA GLY A 230 -37.91 7.16 4.99
C GLY A 230 -38.00 7.06 6.51
N ARG A 231 -37.45 8.04 7.25
CA ARG A 231 -37.45 8.06 8.74
C ARG A 231 -38.86 8.10 9.36
N TRP A 232 -39.83 8.64 8.64
CA TRP A 232 -41.20 8.88 9.13
C TRP A 232 -42.29 8.29 8.22
N LYS A 233 -41.91 7.46 7.23
CA LYS A 233 -42.86 6.79 6.32
C LYS A 233 -43.04 5.33 6.73
N PRO A 234 -44.27 4.77 6.63
CA PRO A 234 -44.51 3.35 6.88
C PRO A 234 -43.66 2.49 5.93
N LYS A 235 -43.25 1.30 6.39
CA LYS A 235 -42.51 0.34 5.55
C LYS A 235 -43.37 -0.06 4.37
N GLU A 236 -42.82 0.08 3.17
CA GLU A 236 -43.48 -0.32 1.94
C GLU A 236 -43.24 -1.80 1.68
N SER A 237 -44.26 -2.53 1.25
CA SER A 237 -44.17 -3.96 0.96
C SER A 237 -43.92 -4.13 -0.54
N VAL A 238 -42.67 -4.32 -0.94
CA VAL A 238 -42.24 -4.35 -2.34
C VAL A 238 -41.65 -5.72 -2.66
N ARG A 239 -42.07 -6.32 -3.77
CA ARG A 239 -41.38 -7.49 -4.35
C ARG A 239 -40.27 -6.96 -5.24
N LEU A 240 -39.03 -7.20 -4.81
CA LEU A 240 -37.80 -6.68 -5.36
C LEU A 240 -37.35 -7.46 -6.60
N VAL A 241 -37.38 -8.80 -6.56
CA VAL A 241 -37.01 -9.65 -7.70
C VAL A 241 -38.11 -10.67 -7.96
N ASP A 242 -39.14 -10.22 -8.67
CA ASP A 242 -40.22 -11.08 -9.15
C ASP A 242 -39.81 -11.88 -10.39
N LYS A 243 -40.72 -12.71 -10.90
CA LYS A 243 -40.44 -13.56 -12.07
C LYS A 243 -39.89 -12.75 -13.26
N ALA A 244 -40.47 -11.59 -13.53
CA ALA A 244 -40.09 -10.78 -14.69
C ALA A 244 -38.69 -10.17 -14.52
N LEU A 245 -38.34 -9.74 -13.30
CA LEU A 245 -37.01 -9.22 -13.01
C LEU A 245 -35.95 -10.31 -12.76
N ALA A 246 -36.33 -11.59 -12.66
CA ALA A 246 -35.37 -12.70 -12.53
C ALA A 246 -35.05 -13.35 -13.88
N GLU A 247 -35.95 -13.23 -14.86
CA GLU A 247 -35.84 -13.84 -16.17
C GLU A 247 -34.66 -13.24 -16.95
N THR A 248 -33.75 -14.10 -17.39
CA THR A 248 -32.51 -13.71 -18.09
C THR A 248 -32.55 -13.99 -19.59
N TRP A 249 -33.61 -14.66 -20.07
CA TRP A 249 -33.81 -15.10 -21.45
C TRP A 249 -32.69 -16.00 -22.00
N ALA A 250 -31.86 -16.58 -21.14
CA ALA A 250 -30.85 -17.53 -21.55
C ALA A 250 -31.49 -18.76 -22.21
N LYS A 251 -30.84 -19.29 -23.26
CA LYS A 251 -31.38 -20.34 -24.14
C LYS A 251 -31.90 -21.59 -23.41
N LYS A 252 -31.29 -21.95 -22.27
CA LYS A 252 -31.69 -23.10 -21.42
C LYS A 252 -32.10 -22.65 -20.01
N GLU A 253 -32.76 -21.51 -19.89
CA GLU A 253 -33.23 -21.01 -18.61
C GLU A 253 -34.42 -21.81 -18.06
N LYS A 254 -34.46 -22.02 -16.75
CA LYS A 254 -35.65 -22.45 -16.00
C LYS A 254 -35.92 -21.50 -14.85
N LEU A 255 -37.13 -20.97 -14.81
CA LEU A 255 -37.61 -20.10 -13.74
C LEU A 255 -38.28 -20.92 -12.64
N LEU A 256 -37.86 -20.71 -11.40
CA LEU A 256 -38.40 -21.41 -10.22
C LEU A 256 -38.87 -20.41 -9.17
N ASP A 257 -40.04 -20.67 -8.60
CA ASP A 257 -40.64 -19.81 -7.58
C ASP A 257 -40.14 -20.18 -6.17
N ASN A 258 -39.82 -19.15 -5.38
CA ASN A 258 -39.38 -19.28 -3.99
C ASN A 258 -40.36 -18.56 -3.04
N PRO A 259 -41.08 -19.27 -2.15
CA PRO A 259 -42.14 -18.71 -1.31
C PRO A 259 -41.66 -17.96 -0.06
N VAL A 260 -40.62 -17.15 -0.23
CA VAL A 260 -40.01 -16.30 0.78
C VAL A 260 -39.86 -14.87 0.24
N SER A 261 -39.54 -13.94 1.13
CA SER A 261 -39.18 -12.56 0.80
C SER A 261 -37.65 -12.46 0.72
N HIS A 262 -37.13 -11.51 -0.05
CA HIS A 262 -35.71 -11.27 -0.29
C HIS A 262 -34.82 -11.23 0.98
N GLU A 263 -35.27 -10.59 2.08
CA GLU A 263 -34.54 -10.58 3.36
C GLU A 263 -34.41 -11.98 4.02
N ASN A 264 -35.35 -12.88 3.72
CA ASN A 264 -35.45 -14.25 4.26
C ASN A 264 -35.01 -15.32 3.25
N GLU A 265 -34.47 -14.91 2.10
CA GLU A 265 -33.85 -15.83 1.14
C GLU A 265 -32.55 -16.41 1.70
N SER A 266 -31.88 -15.69 2.62
CA SER A 266 -30.57 -16.08 3.19
C SER A 266 -30.45 -16.02 4.72
N THR A 267 -31.46 -15.56 5.50
CA THR A 267 -31.34 -15.47 6.97
C THR A 267 -31.96 -16.63 7.76
N ARG A 268 -31.18 -17.07 8.76
CA ARG A 268 -31.33 -18.19 9.69
C ARG A 268 -32.45 -18.07 10.74
N GLN A 269 -33.56 -17.37 10.49
CA GLN A 269 -34.65 -17.24 11.48
C GLN A 269 -35.83 -18.17 11.20
N ASN A 270 -35.71 -19.45 11.59
CA ASN A 270 -36.74 -20.22 12.32
C ASN A 270 -36.42 -21.73 12.38
N LYS A 271 -35.84 -22.22 13.48
CA LYS A 271 -35.62 -23.67 13.68
C LYS A 271 -36.92 -24.51 13.84
N ARG A 272 -38.13 -23.92 13.84
CA ARG A 272 -39.39 -24.66 14.12
C ARG A 272 -40.41 -24.75 12.97
N ALA A 273 -40.26 -24.02 11.87
CA ALA A 273 -41.28 -23.99 10.80
C ALA A 273 -40.81 -24.56 9.43
N PHE A 274 -39.68 -25.25 9.40
CA PHE A 274 -38.97 -25.59 8.15
C PHE A 274 -38.95 -27.08 7.78
N GLY A 275 -39.94 -27.86 8.20
CA GLY A 275 -39.80 -29.32 8.28
C GLY A 275 -40.22 -30.21 7.09
N LYS A 276 -41.00 -29.77 6.08
CA LYS A 276 -41.52 -30.74 5.07
C LYS A 276 -41.61 -30.26 3.62
N THR A 277 -41.95 -29.01 3.33
CA THR A 277 -42.12 -28.54 1.94
C THR A 277 -40.80 -28.10 1.28
N ARG A 278 -39.74 -27.88 2.07
CA ARG A 278 -38.45 -27.36 1.60
C ARG A 278 -37.50 -28.42 1.04
N SER A 279 -37.52 -29.65 1.56
CA SER A 279 -36.58 -30.69 1.07
C SER A 279 -36.87 -31.06 -0.38
N LEU A 280 -38.14 -31.12 -0.79
CA LEU A 280 -38.57 -31.52 -2.13
C LEU A 280 -38.16 -30.54 -3.24
N LYS A 281 -38.27 -29.21 -3.02
CA LYS A 281 -37.86 -28.21 -4.03
C LYS A 281 -36.33 -28.09 -4.14
N PHE A 282 -35.61 -28.16 -3.01
CA PHE A 282 -34.14 -28.16 -3.03
C PHE A 282 -33.60 -29.48 -3.62
N GLN A 283 -34.23 -30.62 -3.35
CA GLN A 283 -33.96 -31.88 -4.05
C GLN A 283 -34.21 -31.77 -5.55
N SER A 284 -35.29 -31.11 -5.99
CA SER A 284 -35.51 -30.93 -7.43
C SER A 284 -34.45 -30.06 -8.11
N ILE A 285 -33.87 -29.08 -7.41
CA ILE A 285 -32.73 -28.30 -7.90
C ILE A 285 -31.47 -29.19 -7.97
N ALA A 286 -31.19 -29.95 -6.91
CA ALA A 286 -30.09 -30.90 -6.88
C ALA A 286 -30.21 -31.97 -7.98
N ASP A 287 -31.40 -32.54 -8.19
CA ASP A 287 -31.69 -33.53 -9.22
C ASP A 287 -31.51 -32.96 -10.63
N ILE A 288 -31.91 -31.70 -10.87
CA ILE A 288 -31.70 -31.02 -12.16
C ILE A 288 -30.22 -30.80 -12.42
N LEU A 289 -29.47 -30.31 -11.43
CA LEU A 289 -28.03 -30.09 -11.54
C LEU A 289 -27.27 -31.40 -11.75
N MET A 290 -27.63 -32.46 -11.01
CA MET A 290 -26.99 -33.78 -11.09
C MET A 290 -27.32 -34.52 -12.38
N THR A 291 -28.57 -34.46 -12.88
CA THR A 291 -28.94 -35.05 -14.17
C THR A 291 -28.12 -34.45 -15.31
N GLN A 292 -27.82 -33.16 -15.24
CA GLN A 292 -27.04 -32.48 -16.26
C GLN A 292 -25.54 -32.74 -16.16
N PHE A 293 -25.00 -32.79 -14.95
CA PHE A 293 -23.63 -33.25 -14.70
C PHE A 293 -23.39 -34.65 -15.31
N LEU A 294 -24.33 -35.58 -15.12
CA LEU A 294 -24.25 -36.93 -15.68
C LEU A 294 -24.34 -36.99 -17.21
N THR A 295 -25.02 -36.03 -17.85
CA THR A 295 -25.03 -35.90 -19.32
C THR A 295 -23.78 -35.23 -19.88
N PHE A 296 -23.08 -34.43 -19.06
CA PHE A 296 -21.90 -33.67 -19.46
C PHE A 296 -20.61 -34.51 -19.34
N TYR A 297 -20.55 -35.40 -18.35
CA TYR A 297 -19.39 -36.25 -18.04
C TYR A 297 -18.86 -37.11 -19.20
N PRO A 298 -19.70 -37.78 -20.03
CA PRO A 298 -19.21 -38.61 -21.15
C PRO A 298 -18.54 -37.80 -22.27
N VAL A 299 -18.86 -36.51 -22.39
CA VAL A 299 -18.26 -35.60 -23.39
C VAL A 299 -16.83 -35.23 -22.99
N LEU A 300 -16.54 -35.11 -21.69
CA LEU A 300 -15.20 -34.87 -21.15
C LEU A 300 -14.27 -36.06 -21.38
N ASP A 301 -14.75 -37.30 -21.18
CA ASP A 301 -13.96 -38.52 -21.44
C ASP A 301 -13.54 -38.67 -22.92
N MET A 302 -14.34 -38.17 -23.88
CA MET A 302 -13.96 -38.16 -25.30
C MET A 302 -12.91 -37.11 -25.66
N VAL A 303 -12.68 -36.11 -24.81
CA VAL A 303 -11.65 -35.07 -25.00
C VAL A 303 -10.28 -35.52 -24.44
N HIS A 304 -10.26 -36.55 -23.59
CA HIS A 304 -9.03 -37.11 -23.02
C HIS A 304 -8.41 -38.20 -23.91
N SER A 305 -7.73 -37.77 -24.97
CA SER A 305 -6.58 -38.49 -25.56
C SER A 305 -5.29 -37.87 -24.99
N PRO A 306 -4.22 -38.65 -24.72
CA PRO A 306 -3.21 -38.28 -23.74
C PRO A 306 -2.41 -37.05 -24.17
N LEU A 307 -2.74 -35.90 -23.59
CA LEU A 307 -1.94 -34.68 -23.56
C LEU A 307 -0.78 -34.87 -22.56
N HIS A 308 0.09 -35.82 -22.84
CA HIS A 308 1.44 -35.84 -22.26
C HIS A 308 2.43 -35.34 -23.31
N ALA A 309 2.41 -34.02 -23.51
CA ALA A 309 3.50 -33.24 -24.06
C ALA A 309 3.20 -31.76 -23.77
N SER A 310 3.69 -31.28 -22.62
CA SER A 310 4.05 -29.87 -22.36
C SER A 310 3.38 -28.82 -23.25
N SER A 311 2.10 -28.56 -23.00
CA SER A 311 1.39 -27.43 -23.58
C SER A 311 0.41 -26.91 -22.54
N SER A 312 0.93 -26.10 -21.63
CA SER A 312 0.13 -25.17 -20.84
C SER A 312 -0.76 -24.37 -21.79
N LEU A 313 -2.02 -24.18 -21.39
CA LEU A 313 -2.96 -23.29 -22.05
C LEU A 313 -2.28 -21.95 -22.32
N GLY A 314 -1.94 -21.68 -23.59
CA GLY A 314 -1.51 -20.38 -24.09
C GLY A 314 -2.68 -19.38 -24.13
N LEU A 315 -3.40 -19.28 -23.03
CA LEU A 315 -3.93 -18.01 -22.54
C LEU A 315 -2.72 -17.27 -21.96
N ASP A 316 -1.88 -16.67 -22.81
CA ASP A 316 -0.95 -15.68 -22.27
C ASP A 316 -1.78 -14.42 -21.96
N SER A 317 -2.29 -14.41 -20.73
CA SER A 317 -2.64 -13.31 -19.81
C SER A 317 -3.28 -12.02 -20.37
N SER A 318 -3.81 -12.08 -21.58
CA SER A 318 -4.54 -11.01 -22.27
C SER A 318 -6.00 -10.90 -21.82
N LEU A 319 -6.42 -11.68 -20.82
CA LEU A 319 -7.38 -11.25 -19.78
C LEU A 319 -6.70 -11.15 -18.43
N THR A 320 -6.07 -10.01 -18.23
CA THR A 320 -6.02 -9.30 -16.97
C THR A 320 -5.28 -9.93 -15.78
N LEU A 321 -4.32 -9.11 -15.34
CA LEU A 321 -3.59 -8.99 -14.06
C LEU A 321 -2.64 -10.10 -13.60
N PRO A 322 -1.34 -9.76 -13.39
CA PRO A 322 -0.34 -10.60 -12.74
C PRO A 322 -0.46 -10.54 -11.20
N PRO A 323 -0.37 -11.68 -10.53
CA PRO A 323 -0.21 -11.78 -9.08
C PRO A 323 0.89 -12.74 -8.69
N SER A 324 1.56 -12.22 -7.69
CA SER A 324 2.46 -12.72 -6.68
C SER A 324 2.13 -14.07 -6.01
N ASP A 325 3.13 -14.97 -6.04
CA ASP A 325 3.71 -15.83 -4.98
C ASP A 325 4.00 -17.29 -5.43
N SER A 326 5.00 -18.03 -4.95
CA SER A 326 6.42 -17.72 -4.72
C SER A 326 7.23 -19.00 -4.47
N SER A 327 8.35 -19.09 -5.18
CA SER A 327 9.53 -19.94 -4.99
C SER A 327 10.77 -19.36 -5.69
N ASN A 328 10.80 -18.25 -6.44
CA ASN A 328 9.84 -17.19 -6.89
C ASN A 328 9.32 -16.18 -5.85
N ALA A 329 10.04 -15.99 -4.74
CA ALA A 329 9.67 -15.16 -3.58
C ALA A 329 10.35 -13.78 -3.61
N ASN A 330 9.51 -12.74 -3.77
CA ASN A 330 9.72 -11.28 -3.55
C ASN A 330 8.56 -10.47 -4.17
N MET A 331 7.60 -11.14 -4.83
CA MET A 331 6.32 -10.54 -5.18
C MET A 331 5.28 -11.04 -4.18
N GLY A 332 4.94 -10.25 -3.16
CA GLY A 332 3.92 -10.59 -2.16
C GLY A 332 2.50 -10.52 -2.71
N SER A 333 1.73 -11.58 -2.45
CA SER A 333 0.33 -11.79 -2.81
C SER A 333 -0.59 -10.67 -2.32
N SER A 334 -1.38 -10.10 -3.22
CA SER A 334 -2.77 -9.72 -2.92
C SER A 334 -3.56 -9.52 -4.22
N LEU A 335 -4.24 -10.57 -4.69
CA LEU A 335 -5.40 -10.36 -5.56
C LEU A 335 -6.56 -9.75 -4.73
N PRO A 336 -7.37 -8.81 -5.26
CA PRO A 336 -8.47 -8.16 -4.53
C PRO A 336 -9.74 -9.01 -4.32
N SER A 337 -9.60 -10.34 -4.37
CA SER A 337 -10.66 -11.33 -4.18
C SER A 337 -10.03 -12.72 -4.06
N ASP A 338 -10.26 -13.38 -2.93
CA ASP A 338 -9.70 -14.71 -2.63
C ASP A 338 -10.83 -15.75 -2.46
N PHE A 339 -10.50 -17.02 -2.73
CA PHE A 339 -11.33 -18.16 -2.33
C PHE A 339 -10.87 -18.66 -0.96
N ASP A 340 -11.76 -18.69 0.02
CA ASP A 340 -11.51 -19.50 1.22
C ASP A 340 -11.77 -20.96 0.87
N PHE A 341 -10.72 -21.80 0.95
CA PHE A 341 -10.93 -23.22 1.20
C PHE A 341 -11.50 -23.33 2.61
N ILE A 342 -12.60 -24.05 2.77
CA ILE A 342 -13.10 -24.45 4.09
C ILE A 342 -12.57 -25.87 4.32
N PRO A 343 -11.36 -26.07 4.88
CA PRO A 343 -11.05 -27.35 5.48
C PRO A 343 -12.05 -27.57 6.60
N SER A 344 -12.71 -28.72 6.58
CA SER A 344 -13.50 -29.19 7.71
C SER A 344 -12.62 -29.18 8.96
N ASN A 345 -12.94 -28.28 9.90
CA ASN A 345 -12.45 -28.21 11.27
C ASN A 345 -11.14 -28.98 11.56
N ASP A 346 -10.00 -28.31 11.53
CA ASP A 346 -9.01 -28.44 12.60
C ASP A 346 -8.03 -27.25 12.60
N MET A 347 -8.02 -26.45 13.68
CA MET A 347 -7.13 -25.29 13.89
C MET A 347 -5.87 -25.73 14.66
N GLY A 348 -5.24 -26.82 14.20
CA GLY A 348 -4.10 -27.45 14.89
C GLY A 348 -2.75 -27.20 14.21
N ASP A 349 -2.64 -27.38 12.90
CA ASP A 349 -1.34 -27.72 12.31
C ASP A 349 -0.95 -26.85 11.12
N TYR A 350 -0.46 -25.63 11.40
CA TYR A 350 0.48 -24.93 10.50
C TYR A 350 1.47 -24.09 11.32
N VAL A 351 2.26 -24.80 12.13
CA VAL A 351 3.62 -24.41 12.55
C VAL A 351 4.48 -25.67 12.49
N GLN A 352 5.15 -25.88 11.36
CA GLN A 352 6.43 -26.57 11.35
C GLN A 352 7.39 -25.59 10.70
N ASP A 353 8.02 -24.80 11.55
CA ASP A 353 9.31 -24.14 11.39
C ASP A 353 9.43 -23.16 12.57
N GLU A 354 9.51 -23.71 13.79
CA GLU A 354 10.03 -22.96 14.94
C GLU A 354 11.55 -22.96 14.80
N SER A 355 12.17 -21.83 14.41
CA SER A 355 13.60 -21.66 14.64
C SER A 355 13.86 -21.39 16.13
N GLU A 356 14.97 -21.94 16.61
CA GLU A 356 15.23 -22.18 18.03
C GLU A 356 15.74 -20.92 18.77
N SER A 357 14.87 -19.92 18.99
CA SER A 357 15.23 -18.72 19.78
C SER A 357 15.15 -18.95 21.30
N ASN A 358 16.21 -18.54 22.01
CA ASN A 358 16.41 -18.66 23.47
C ASN A 358 16.25 -17.34 24.25
N THR A 359 15.79 -16.24 23.66
CA THR A 359 15.84 -14.90 24.30
C THR A 359 14.50 -14.47 24.89
N TRP A 360 14.14 -15.08 26.04
CA TRP A 360 13.00 -14.64 26.86
C TRP A 360 13.47 -14.11 28.22
N PRO A 361 12.97 -12.96 28.70
CA PRO A 361 12.02 -12.04 28.04
C PRO A 361 12.63 -11.28 26.85
N CYS A 362 11.80 -10.97 25.85
CA CYS A 362 12.23 -10.37 24.58
C CYS A 362 11.99 -8.85 24.57
N TYR A 363 13.04 -8.05 24.73
CA TYR A 363 12.91 -6.59 24.74
C TYR A 363 13.65 -5.95 23.56
N LEU A 364 12.90 -5.40 22.61
CA LEU A 364 13.41 -4.67 21.44
C LEU A 364 13.20 -3.18 21.62
N TRP A 365 14.21 -2.52 22.18
CA TRP A 365 14.25 -1.07 22.42
C TRP A 365 15.63 -0.64 22.92
N ASP A 366 15.98 0.63 22.75
CA ASP A 366 17.29 1.17 23.13
C ASP A 366 17.28 1.63 24.59
N ARG A 367 17.85 0.81 25.49
CA ARG A 367 17.98 1.16 26.92
C ARG A 367 18.81 2.42 27.19
N ARG A 368 19.58 2.92 26.21
CA ARG A 368 20.37 4.17 26.36
C ARG A 368 19.51 5.43 26.33
N GLU A 369 18.22 5.32 25.96
CA GLU A 369 17.25 6.42 26.05
C GLU A 369 16.69 6.65 27.46
N GLU A 370 17.14 5.86 28.45
CA GLU A 370 16.87 6.10 29.85
C GLU A 370 17.47 7.45 30.29
N LYS A 371 16.65 8.51 30.31
CA LYS A 371 17.04 9.79 30.86
C LYS A 371 17.13 9.71 32.38
N ARG A 372 18.33 9.92 32.93
CA ARG A 372 18.49 10.25 34.36
C ARG A 372 17.78 11.58 34.64
N GLY A 373 16.91 11.62 35.64
CA GLY A 373 16.16 12.82 36.01
C GLY A 373 14.81 13.00 35.31
N PHE A 374 14.16 11.93 34.86
CA PHE A 374 12.73 11.99 34.52
C PHE A 374 11.91 12.34 35.77
N VAL A 375 10.98 13.27 35.65
CA VAL A 375 10.17 13.77 36.76
C VAL A 375 8.73 14.04 36.34
N GLY A 376 7.81 13.85 37.28
CA GLY A 376 6.38 13.96 37.02
C GLY A 376 5.84 12.80 36.18
N ARG A 377 4.57 12.94 35.76
CA ARG A 377 3.82 11.99 34.89
C ARG A 377 3.32 10.72 35.58
N GLU A 378 3.31 10.69 36.92
CA GLU A 378 2.73 9.57 37.68
C GLU A 378 1.23 9.39 37.39
N ASP A 379 0.53 10.50 37.14
CA ASP A 379 -0.87 10.53 36.68
C ASP A 379 -1.03 9.87 35.31
N THR A 380 -0.12 10.14 34.38
CA THR A 380 -0.09 9.55 33.04
C THR A 380 0.23 8.05 33.13
N PHE A 381 1.19 7.65 33.96
CA PHE A 381 1.48 6.23 34.19
C PHE A 381 0.29 5.50 34.77
N LYS A 382 -0.40 6.11 35.75
CA LYS A 382 -1.62 5.55 36.29
C LYS A 382 -2.71 5.40 35.23
N ALA A 383 -2.90 6.38 34.35
CA ALA A 383 -3.88 6.30 33.26
C ALA A 383 -3.55 5.18 32.25
N ILE A 384 -2.26 4.92 31.99
CA ILE A 384 -1.83 3.78 31.17
C ILE A 384 -2.06 2.45 31.91
N ASP A 385 -1.73 2.37 33.21
CA ASP A 385 -1.97 1.18 34.02
C ASP A 385 -3.48 0.86 34.12
N ASP A 386 -4.33 1.88 34.30
CA ASP A 386 -5.79 1.77 34.32
C ASP A 386 -6.34 1.32 32.94
N CYS A 387 -5.63 1.60 31.85
CA CYS A 387 -5.98 1.11 30.51
C CYS A 387 -5.58 -0.37 30.32
N PHE A 388 -4.40 -0.76 30.80
CA PHE A 388 -3.80 -2.07 30.50
C PHE A 388 -4.19 -3.18 31.49
N PHE A 389 -4.50 -2.85 32.75
CA PHE A 389 -4.62 -3.84 33.82
C PHE A 389 -5.96 -3.86 34.57
N VAL A 390 -6.97 -3.07 34.14
CA VAL A 390 -8.29 -3.10 34.81
C VAL A 390 -9.05 -4.39 34.46
N PRO A 391 -9.50 -5.17 35.45
CA PRO A 391 -10.35 -6.34 35.21
C PRO A 391 -11.70 -5.88 34.67
N THR A 392 -12.10 -6.42 33.52
CA THR A 392 -13.48 -6.23 33.03
C THR A 392 -14.42 -6.85 34.06
N SER A 393 -15.18 -6.03 34.78
CA SER A 393 -16.14 -6.51 35.78
C SER A 393 -17.15 -7.47 35.15
N SER A 394 -17.39 -8.57 35.87
CA SER A 394 -18.33 -9.66 35.60
C SER A 394 -19.73 -9.22 35.16
N ASP A 395 -20.36 -10.08 34.34
CA ASP A 395 -21.80 -10.23 34.10
C ASP A 395 -22.50 -9.45 32.95
N THR A 396 -21.89 -9.38 31.76
CA THR A 396 -22.68 -9.27 30.52
C THR A 396 -22.12 -10.12 29.39
N GLU A 397 -23.01 -10.85 28.72
CA GLU A 397 -22.76 -11.89 27.73
C GLU A 397 -21.84 -11.43 26.55
N ALA A 398 -20.72 -12.13 26.39
CA ALA A 398 -19.98 -12.36 25.14
C ALA A 398 -19.70 -11.15 24.20
N ASP A 399 -19.12 -10.07 24.72
CA ASP A 399 -18.42 -9.08 23.87
C ASP A 399 -17.03 -9.60 23.48
N MET A 400 -16.69 -9.54 22.20
CA MET A 400 -15.36 -9.87 21.67
C MET A 400 -14.32 -8.92 22.28
N GLN A 401 -13.49 -9.41 23.20
CA GLN A 401 -12.42 -8.60 23.83
C GLN A 401 -11.37 -8.15 22.79
N GLN A 402 -11.22 -6.84 22.61
CA GLN A 402 -10.19 -6.20 21.77
C GLN A 402 -8.94 -5.84 22.59
N LEU A 403 -7.76 -5.78 21.97
CA LEU A 403 -6.51 -5.36 22.63
C LEU A 403 -6.64 -3.95 23.25
N PRO A 404 -6.22 -3.74 24.51
CA PRO A 404 -6.20 -2.42 25.11
C PRO A 404 -5.16 -1.52 24.44
N CYS A 405 -5.56 -0.29 24.10
CA CYS A 405 -4.68 0.71 23.50
C CYS A 405 -4.70 2.01 24.30
N CYS A 406 -3.52 2.51 24.67
CA CYS A 406 -3.36 3.85 25.20
C CYS A 406 -2.65 4.75 24.18
N CYS A 407 -3.17 5.96 23.95
CA CYS A 407 -2.58 6.94 23.03
C CYS A 407 -2.18 8.20 23.80
N ILE A 408 -0.89 8.56 23.72
CA ILE A 408 -0.31 9.77 24.30
C ILE A 408 -0.15 10.82 23.19
N SER A 409 -0.91 11.91 23.26
CA SER A 409 -0.78 13.03 22.32
C SER A 409 -0.26 14.31 22.98
N GLY A 410 0.15 15.30 22.20
CA GLY A 410 0.64 16.58 22.72
C GLY A 410 1.61 17.27 21.76
N LEU A 411 1.93 18.53 22.03
CA LEU A 411 2.83 19.33 21.18
C LEU A 411 4.27 18.75 21.12
N GLY A 412 5.06 19.22 20.15
CA GLY A 412 6.48 18.88 20.06
C GLY A 412 7.27 19.31 21.31
N GLY A 413 8.26 18.51 21.73
CA GLY A 413 9.09 18.84 22.91
C GLY A 413 8.45 18.59 24.28
N MET A 414 7.23 18.05 24.34
CA MET A 414 6.48 17.77 25.59
C MET A 414 6.92 16.49 26.32
N GLY A 415 7.81 15.70 25.71
CA GLY A 415 8.37 14.48 26.31
C GLY A 415 7.56 13.20 26.09
N LYS A 416 6.67 13.12 25.07
CA LYS A 416 5.84 11.93 24.81
C LYS A 416 6.64 10.64 24.64
N THR A 417 7.66 10.67 23.78
CA THR A 417 8.60 9.56 23.57
C THR A 417 9.26 9.17 24.89
N GLN A 418 9.78 10.15 25.65
CA GLN A 418 10.38 9.89 26.96
C GLN A 418 9.39 9.29 27.98
N THR A 419 8.13 9.75 28.02
CA THR A 419 7.08 9.18 28.88
C THR A 419 6.81 7.73 28.51
N ALA A 420 6.70 7.40 27.22
CA ALA A 420 6.48 6.02 26.76
C ALA A 420 7.68 5.11 27.10
N THR A 421 8.91 5.59 26.86
CA THR A 421 10.12 4.85 27.22
C THR A 421 10.20 4.60 28.72
N GLN A 422 9.97 5.62 29.55
CA GLN A 422 10.01 5.47 31.01
C GLN A 422 8.89 4.57 31.55
N TYR A 423 7.70 4.61 30.94
CA TYR A 423 6.61 3.71 31.29
C TYR A 423 7.00 2.25 31.07
N ALA A 424 7.51 1.93 29.88
CA ALA A 424 7.95 0.59 29.55
C ALA A 424 9.12 0.13 30.45
N ILE A 425 9.98 1.04 30.93
CA ILE A 425 11.08 0.68 31.87
C ILE A 425 10.49 0.36 33.23
N ALA A 426 9.62 1.22 33.75
CA ALA A 426 9.04 1.07 35.06
C ALA A 426 8.14 -0.18 35.16
N ARG A 427 7.48 -0.58 34.06
CA ARG A 427 6.57 -1.75 33.99
C ARG A 427 7.21 -2.93 33.27
N GLN A 428 8.54 -2.94 33.10
CA GLN A 428 9.23 -3.98 32.33
C GLN A 428 8.91 -5.40 32.82
N LYS A 429 8.75 -5.60 34.13
CA LYS A 429 8.45 -6.90 34.74
C LYS A 429 7.03 -7.42 34.47
N ASN A 430 6.14 -6.59 33.94
CA ASN A 430 4.74 -6.94 33.65
C ASN A 430 4.56 -7.53 32.24
N PHE A 431 5.59 -7.47 31.40
CA PHE A 431 5.55 -7.93 30.02
C PHE A 431 6.65 -8.98 29.76
N ASP A 432 6.29 -10.06 29.09
CA ASP A 432 7.24 -11.08 28.60
C ASP A 432 7.98 -10.58 27.35
N ALA A 433 7.38 -9.65 26.60
CA ALA A 433 8.03 -8.95 25.49
C ALA A 433 7.66 -7.46 25.40
N ILE A 434 8.60 -6.62 24.98
CA ILE A 434 8.37 -5.19 24.72
C ILE A 434 9.01 -4.83 23.38
N PHE A 435 8.23 -4.25 22.48
CA PHE A 435 8.69 -3.80 21.16
C PHE A 435 8.46 -2.31 21.03
N PHE A 436 9.53 -1.54 20.81
CA PHE A 436 9.45 -0.10 20.62
C PHE A 436 9.90 0.24 19.20
N ILE A 437 8.97 0.74 18.37
CA ILE A 437 9.20 0.98 16.93
C ILE A 437 8.81 2.41 16.53
N GLN A 438 9.52 2.94 15.54
CA GLN A 438 9.25 4.26 14.97
C GLN A 438 8.11 4.16 13.95
N ALA A 439 7.13 5.06 14.06
CA ALA A 439 5.88 5.04 13.31
C ALA A 439 5.67 6.32 12.47
N GLU A 440 6.75 7.02 12.12
CA GLU A 440 6.66 8.28 11.36
C GLU A 440 6.15 8.10 9.93
N ASN A 441 6.44 6.94 9.32
CA ASN A 441 6.04 6.58 7.96
C ASN A 441 6.10 5.05 7.77
N SER A 442 5.55 4.56 6.65
CA SER A 442 5.46 3.12 6.36
C SER A 442 6.83 2.41 6.28
N ALA A 443 7.87 3.09 5.78
CA ALA A 443 9.22 2.51 5.70
C ALA A 443 9.78 2.20 7.10
N LYS A 444 9.62 3.11 8.06
CA LYS A 444 10.04 2.91 9.45
C LYS A 444 9.25 1.81 10.16
N LEU A 445 7.97 1.65 9.82
CA LEU A 445 7.14 0.54 10.33
C LEU A 445 7.60 -0.81 9.78
N SER A 446 7.84 -0.92 8.47
CA SER A 446 8.41 -2.13 7.84
C SER A 446 9.72 -2.54 8.48
N GLU A 447 10.64 -1.60 8.67
CA GLU A 447 11.93 -1.81 9.34
C GLU A 447 11.73 -2.29 10.79
N GLY A 448 10.83 -1.66 11.53
CA GLY A 448 10.50 -2.03 12.91
C GLY A 448 9.95 -3.45 13.03
N PHE A 449 9.01 -3.84 12.17
CA PHE A 449 8.42 -5.18 12.17
C PHE A 449 9.40 -6.27 11.72
N SER A 450 10.30 -5.95 10.79
CA SER A 450 11.40 -6.83 10.43
C SER A 450 12.30 -7.14 11.64
N ARG A 451 12.65 -6.11 12.42
CA ARG A 451 13.41 -6.28 13.67
C ARG A 451 12.65 -7.06 14.74
N ILE A 452 11.33 -6.93 14.82
CA ILE A 452 10.49 -7.74 15.72
C ILE A 452 10.57 -9.22 15.31
N ALA A 453 10.39 -9.53 14.03
CA ALA A 453 10.47 -10.90 13.51
C ALA A 453 11.84 -11.54 13.79
N GLN A 454 12.92 -10.77 13.60
CA GLN A 454 14.28 -11.22 13.93
C GLN A 454 14.47 -11.45 15.43
N ALA A 455 14.04 -10.50 16.28
CA ALA A 455 14.19 -10.60 17.73
C ALA A 455 13.42 -11.80 18.33
N LEU A 456 12.29 -12.15 17.71
CA LEU A 456 11.48 -13.31 18.09
C LEU A 456 12.02 -14.63 17.51
N GLY A 457 13.04 -14.60 16.65
CA GLY A 457 13.53 -15.78 15.94
C GLY A 457 12.47 -16.36 15.01
N LEU A 458 11.81 -15.52 14.23
CA LEU A 458 10.86 -15.94 13.18
C LEU A 458 11.51 -15.95 11.79
N SER A 459 12.78 -15.57 11.71
CA SER A 459 13.56 -15.51 10.47
C SER A 459 14.33 -16.82 10.30
N ASP A 460 14.49 -17.29 9.06
CA ASP A 460 15.15 -18.56 8.78
C ASP A 460 16.66 -18.42 9.02
N ASP A 461 17.26 -19.33 9.82
CA ASP A 461 18.68 -19.32 10.23
C ASP A 461 19.68 -19.64 9.09
N GLY A 462 19.32 -19.40 7.84
CA GLY A 462 20.15 -19.74 6.69
C GLY A 462 21.09 -18.61 6.31
N GLU A 463 22.18 -18.38 7.07
CA GLU A 463 23.46 -17.67 6.77
C GLU A 463 23.48 -16.40 5.87
N LYS A 464 22.36 -15.92 5.36
CA LYS A 464 22.21 -14.73 4.54
C LYS A 464 21.97 -13.56 5.47
N ARG A 465 22.89 -12.61 5.40
CA ARG A 465 22.88 -11.35 6.16
C ARG A 465 21.51 -10.69 6.13
N ALA A 466 21.22 -9.93 7.19
CA ALA A 466 20.03 -9.11 7.41
C ALA A 466 19.66 -8.09 6.28
N GLU A 467 20.43 -8.04 5.19
CA GLU A 467 20.28 -7.13 4.05
C GLU A 467 19.28 -7.65 2.99
N GLU A 468 18.87 -8.94 3.02
CA GLU A 468 17.93 -9.56 2.06
C GLU A 468 16.63 -10.09 2.71
N ALA A 469 16.27 -9.64 3.91
CA ALA A 469 15.00 -10.08 4.53
C ALA A 469 13.81 -9.41 3.81
N ASP A 470 12.93 -10.22 3.20
CA ASP A 470 11.67 -9.73 2.65
C ASP A 470 10.84 -9.08 3.78
N LEU A 471 10.67 -7.76 3.68
CA LEU A 471 9.99 -6.94 4.70
C LEU A 471 8.51 -7.31 4.81
N VAL A 472 7.88 -7.79 3.74
CA VAL A 472 6.46 -8.19 3.71
C VAL A 472 6.28 -9.52 4.45
N VAL A 473 7.17 -10.48 4.21
CA VAL A 473 7.18 -11.77 4.93
C VAL A 473 7.46 -11.54 6.41
N SER A 474 8.46 -10.70 6.72
CA SER A 474 8.85 -10.40 8.10
C SER A 474 7.71 -9.71 8.88
N ARG A 475 7.02 -8.74 8.26
CA ARG A 475 5.81 -8.11 8.82
C ARG A 475 4.73 -9.15 9.12
N SER A 476 4.44 -10.03 8.17
CA SER A 476 3.39 -11.05 8.32
C SER A 476 3.69 -12.04 9.44
N LYS A 477 4.95 -12.48 9.55
CA LYS A 477 5.42 -13.36 10.64
C LYS A 477 5.30 -12.68 12.01
N ALA A 478 5.76 -11.43 12.14
CA ALA A 478 5.64 -10.66 13.38
C ALA A 478 4.18 -10.41 13.79
N LEU A 479 3.29 -10.06 12.85
CA LEU A 479 1.86 -9.87 13.13
C LEU A 479 1.17 -11.16 13.56
N LYS A 480 1.50 -12.29 12.93
CA LYS A 480 0.99 -13.61 13.33
C LYS A 480 1.37 -13.93 14.77
N TRP A 481 2.62 -13.69 15.15
CA TRP A 481 3.08 -13.91 16.52
C TRP A 481 2.38 -12.97 17.51
N LEU A 482 2.29 -11.67 17.23
CA LEU A 482 1.59 -10.72 18.10
C LEU A 482 0.09 -11.05 18.28
N SER A 483 -0.52 -11.67 17.26
CA SER A 483 -1.94 -12.06 17.25
C SER A 483 -2.21 -13.38 17.99
N SER A 484 -1.22 -14.25 18.11
CA SER A 484 -1.32 -15.55 18.80
C SER A 484 0.03 -15.93 19.41
N PRO A 485 0.46 -15.23 20.47
CA PRO A 485 1.82 -15.32 20.96
C PRO A 485 2.07 -16.66 21.62
N LYS A 486 3.22 -17.27 21.31
CA LYS A 486 3.67 -18.53 21.91
C LYS A 486 5.12 -18.41 22.35
N PHE A 487 5.44 -19.04 23.49
CA PHE A 487 6.82 -19.29 23.86
C PHE A 487 7.43 -20.33 22.91
N SER A 488 8.71 -20.20 22.60
CA SER A 488 9.43 -21.24 21.83
C SER A 488 9.54 -22.54 22.64
N ALA A 489 9.64 -23.69 21.96
CA ALA A 489 9.75 -25.00 22.62
C ALA A 489 10.90 -25.09 23.66
N LYS A 490 12.04 -24.41 23.43
CA LYS A 490 13.17 -24.38 24.39
C LYS A 490 12.93 -23.45 25.59
N ALA A 491 12.28 -22.31 25.40
CA ALA A 491 11.91 -21.41 26.50
C ALA A 491 10.87 -22.03 27.45
N SER A 492 10.08 -22.97 26.93
CA SER A 492 9.11 -23.78 27.67
C SER A 492 9.80 -24.78 28.63
N GLY A 493 11.08 -25.10 28.40
CA GLY A 493 11.85 -26.08 29.18
C GLY A 493 12.18 -25.69 30.62
N GLU A 494 12.09 -24.40 30.97
CA GLU A 494 12.22 -23.91 32.36
C GLU A 494 10.90 -23.36 32.94
N ARG A 495 9.88 -23.18 32.10
CA ARG A 495 8.57 -22.63 32.48
C ARG A 495 7.47 -23.62 32.10
N THR A 496 7.02 -24.42 33.06
CA THR A 496 5.78 -25.23 32.98
C THR A 496 4.53 -24.34 32.96
N THR A 497 4.39 -23.46 31.98
CA THR A 497 3.24 -22.56 31.88
C THR A 497 2.57 -22.69 30.52
N THR A 498 1.33 -23.17 30.50
CA THR A 498 0.44 -23.22 29.33
C THR A 498 -0.16 -21.85 28.97
N ARG A 499 0.43 -20.74 29.46
CA ARG A 499 -0.08 -19.38 29.26
C ARG A 499 0.57 -18.72 28.04
N GLU A 500 -0.17 -17.86 27.37
CA GLU A 500 0.36 -17.03 26.30
C GLU A 500 1.31 -15.92 26.87
N PRO A 501 2.39 -15.54 26.16
CA PRO A 501 3.25 -14.42 26.53
C PRO A 501 2.48 -13.09 26.45
N ASN A 502 2.53 -12.29 27.51
CA ASN A 502 1.98 -10.94 27.48
C ASN A 502 3.01 -9.96 26.91
N TRP A 503 2.61 -9.07 26.01
CA TRP A 503 3.54 -8.18 25.30
C TRP A 503 3.07 -6.72 25.28
N LEU A 504 4.02 -5.78 25.12
CA LEU A 504 3.77 -4.35 24.90
C LEU A 504 4.33 -3.92 23.54
N LEU A 505 3.51 -3.34 22.67
CA LEU A 505 3.94 -2.73 21.41
C LEU A 505 3.80 -1.21 21.50
N VAL A 506 4.91 -0.50 21.35
CA VAL A 506 4.97 0.97 21.36
C VAL A 506 5.21 1.49 19.95
N PHE A 507 4.22 2.22 19.40
CA PHE A 507 4.34 3.00 18.17
C PHE A 507 4.71 4.43 18.51
N ASP A 508 5.96 4.82 18.26
CA ASP A 508 6.46 6.16 18.58
C ASP A 508 6.41 7.10 17.37
N ASN A 509 5.99 8.33 17.60
CA ASN A 509 5.90 9.41 16.62
C ASN A 509 4.99 9.13 15.41
N ALA A 510 3.82 8.51 15.66
CA ALA A 510 2.80 8.26 14.64
C ALA A 510 2.07 9.55 14.25
N GLU A 511 2.66 10.34 13.35
CA GLU A 511 2.10 11.62 12.87
C GLU A 511 0.86 11.42 12.00
N ASP A 512 0.88 10.42 11.11
CA ASP A 512 -0.30 9.85 10.46
C ASP A 512 -0.55 8.48 11.07
N THR A 513 -1.73 8.25 11.66
CA THR A 513 -2.05 6.93 12.24
C THR A 513 -2.74 5.99 11.25
N SER A 514 -3.17 6.48 10.09
CA SER A 514 -3.81 5.63 9.08
C SER A 514 -2.88 4.53 8.57
N ILE A 515 -1.57 4.80 8.54
CA ILE A 515 -0.52 3.85 8.17
C ILE A 515 -0.39 2.69 9.18
N LEU A 516 -0.87 2.84 10.42
CA LEU A 516 -0.81 1.79 11.43
C LEU A 516 -1.80 0.65 11.14
N ARG A 517 -2.79 0.86 10.26
CA ARG A 517 -3.82 -0.13 9.91
C ARG A 517 -3.22 -1.46 9.48
N ASP A 518 -2.17 -1.39 8.68
CA ASP A 518 -1.48 -2.54 8.13
C ASP A 518 -0.57 -3.22 9.16
N TYR A 519 -0.31 -2.58 10.29
CA TYR A 519 0.61 -3.06 11.33
C TYR A 519 -0.12 -3.34 12.65
N TRP A 520 -1.45 -3.34 12.65
CA TRP A 520 -2.25 -3.55 13.85
C TRP A 520 -2.49 -5.05 14.09
N PRO A 521 -2.04 -5.62 15.23
CA PRO A 521 -2.26 -7.04 15.52
C PRO A 521 -3.72 -7.32 15.90
N VAL A 522 -4.17 -8.56 15.67
CA VAL A 522 -5.53 -9.01 16.01
C VAL A 522 -5.41 -10.09 17.08
N GLY A 523 -5.83 -9.80 18.31
CA GLY A 523 -5.73 -10.76 19.40
C GLY A 523 -6.44 -10.28 20.66
N ASN A 524 -6.28 -11.05 21.74
CA ASN A 524 -6.82 -10.78 23.07
C ASN A 524 -5.72 -10.69 24.15
N VAL A 525 -4.46 -10.93 23.80
CA VAL A 525 -3.30 -10.86 24.70
C VAL A 525 -2.30 -9.84 24.17
N GLY A 526 -1.92 -8.88 25.01
CA GLY A 526 -0.99 -7.79 24.69
C GLY A 526 -1.55 -6.40 24.97
N CYS A 527 -0.68 -5.39 24.90
CA CYS A 527 -1.01 -3.98 25.12
C CYS A 527 -0.37 -3.10 24.05
N ILE A 528 -1.06 -2.05 23.62
CA ILE A 528 -0.55 -1.12 22.61
C ILE A 528 -0.43 0.29 23.20
N LEU A 529 0.72 0.93 23.01
CA LEU A 529 0.98 2.32 23.36
C LEU A 529 1.34 3.12 22.11
N VAL A 530 0.67 4.23 21.87
CA VAL A 530 0.93 5.11 20.70
C VAL A 530 1.37 6.48 21.19
N THR A 531 2.41 7.07 20.59
CA THR A 531 2.74 8.50 20.77
C THR A 531 2.50 9.28 19.47
N THR A 532 1.86 10.44 19.56
CA THR A 532 1.56 11.27 18.38
C THR A 532 1.55 12.77 18.69
N ARG A 533 1.76 13.62 17.68
CA ARG A 533 1.57 15.09 17.80
C ARG A 533 0.12 15.50 17.57
N ASP A 534 -0.66 14.69 16.87
CA ASP A 534 -2.02 15.01 16.51
C ASP A 534 -2.99 14.57 17.62
N ALA A 535 -3.61 15.55 18.28
CA ALA A 535 -4.61 15.31 19.31
C ALA A 535 -5.96 14.83 18.73
N THR A 536 -6.17 14.91 17.41
CA THR A 536 -7.40 14.50 16.72
C THR A 536 -7.39 13.04 16.28
N THR A 537 -6.21 12.42 16.26
CA THR A 537 -5.87 11.03 15.90
C THR A 537 -6.76 9.96 16.57
N SER A 538 -7.45 10.31 17.65
CA SER A 538 -8.41 9.44 18.35
C SER A 538 -9.46 8.76 17.45
N HIS A 539 -9.85 9.31 16.30
CA HIS A 539 -10.93 8.73 15.49
C HIS A 539 -10.52 7.43 14.74
N PHE A 540 -9.29 7.31 14.26
CA PHE A 540 -8.81 6.08 13.61
C PHE A 540 -8.51 4.99 14.65
N LEU A 541 -7.73 5.32 15.68
CA LEU A 541 -7.37 4.33 16.70
C LEU A 541 -8.63 3.76 17.41
N ARG A 542 -9.65 4.58 17.66
CA ARG A 542 -10.95 4.15 18.23
C ARG A 542 -11.77 3.23 17.31
N SER A 543 -11.43 3.17 16.01
CA SER A 543 -12.03 2.19 15.10
C SER A 543 -11.37 0.81 15.18
N GLN A 544 -10.17 0.72 15.75
CA GLN A 544 -9.36 -0.50 15.85
C GLN A 544 -9.37 -1.12 17.26
N SER A 545 -9.59 -0.31 18.31
CA SER A 545 -9.60 -0.77 19.70
C SER A 545 -10.36 0.20 20.63
N HIS A 546 -10.61 -0.22 21.88
CA HIS A 546 -10.98 0.72 22.94
C HIS A 546 -9.75 1.55 23.36
N VAL A 547 -9.66 2.78 22.83
CA VAL A 547 -8.50 3.65 23.06
C VAL A 547 -8.71 4.59 24.24
N THR A 548 -7.86 4.45 25.25
CA THR A 548 -7.67 5.48 26.28
C THR A 548 -6.74 6.56 25.72
N HIS A 549 -7.24 7.80 25.63
CA HIS A 549 -6.45 8.91 25.11
C HIS A 549 -5.98 9.81 26.27
N VAL A 550 -4.66 10.01 26.36
CA VAL A 550 -4.00 10.87 27.33
C VAL A 550 -3.35 12.04 26.59
N TYR A 551 -3.80 13.25 26.86
CA TYR A 551 -3.13 14.45 26.37
C TYR A 551 -2.01 14.84 27.34
N LEU A 552 -0.77 14.77 26.87
CA LEU A 552 0.42 15.12 27.64
C LEU A 552 0.62 16.64 27.62
N ASP A 553 0.17 17.30 28.68
CA ASP A 553 0.31 18.74 28.85
C ASP A 553 1.68 19.12 29.46
N ARG A 554 1.93 20.41 29.70
CA ARG A 554 3.20 20.95 30.24
C ARG A 554 3.50 20.32 31.60
N LEU A 555 4.76 20.28 32.00
CA LEU A 555 5.10 19.87 33.37
C LEU A 555 4.62 20.95 34.34
N ASP A 556 4.03 20.52 35.45
CA ASP A 556 3.71 21.41 36.56
C ASP A 556 4.98 22.07 37.11
N THR A 557 4.82 23.25 37.70
CA THR A 557 5.95 24.08 38.15
C THR A 557 6.88 23.32 39.10
N ALA A 558 6.36 22.50 40.01
CA ALA A 558 7.18 21.73 40.96
C ALA A 558 8.09 20.68 40.29
N PRO A 559 7.58 19.68 39.53
CA PRO A 559 8.44 18.73 38.82
C PRO A 559 9.32 19.42 37.78
N ALA A 560 8.83 20.43 37.07
CA ALA A 560 9.66 21.18 36.13
C ALA A 560 10.82 21.94 36.81
N SER A 561 10.61 22.49 38.01
CA SER A 561 11.67 23.14 38.80
C SER A 561 12.70 22.13 39.27
N GLN A 562 12.24 20.94 39.69
CA GLN A 562 13.11 19.83 40.03
C GLN A 562 13.98 19.42 38.84
N LEU A 563 13.39 19.30 37.64
CA LEU A 563 14.12 18.99 36.41
C LEU A 563 15.21 20.02 36.13
N LEU A 564 14.87 21.32 36.22
CA LEU A 564 15.83 22.41 36.00
C LEU A 564 17.00 22.35 36.98
N LEU A 565 16.72 22.16 38.28
CA LEU A 565 17.76 22.07 39.31
C LEU A 565 18.69 20.86 39.07
N GLN A 566 18.11 19.70 38.74
CA GLN A 566 18.87 18.48 38.45
C GLN A 566 19.79 18.66 37.23
N LEU A 567 19.25 19.14 36.12
CA LEU A 567 20.00 19.27 34.86
C LEU A 567 21.02 20.42 34.87
N SER A 568 20.77 21.48 35.66
CA SER A 568 21.72 22.59 35.82
C SER A 568 22.76 22.36 36.92
N TYR A 569 22.66 21.24 37.65
CA TYR A 569 23.47 20.92 38.83
C TYR A 569 23.41 21.99 39.93
N ALA A 570 22.29 22.73 40.01
CA ALA A 570 22.08 23.75 41.04
C ALA A 570 21.61 23.09 42.35
N HIS A 571 22.21 23.49 43.48
CA HIS A 571 21.81 22.97 44.79
C HIS A 571 20.36 23.36 45.13
N PRO A 572 19.53 22.43 45.64
CA PRO A 572 18.13 22.68 45.96
C PRO A 572 17.97 23.42 47.30
N ASN A 573 18.45 24.65 47.37
CA ASN A 573 18.19 25.57 48.49
C ASN A 573 16.97 26.46 48.19
N GLU A 574 16.45 27.13 49.22
CA GLU A 574 15.23 27.96 49.12
C GLU A 574 15.30 29.00 47.99
N THR A 575 16.44 29.67 47.84
CA THR A 575 16.67 30.68 46.80
C THR A 575 16.61 30.07 45.40
N ASN A 576 17.34 28.98 45.17
CA ASN A 576 17.40 28.30 43.87
C ASN A 576 16.08 27.62 43.52
N ILE A 577 15.34 27.09 44.49
CA ILE A 577 13.98 26.55 44.27
C ILE A 577 13.06 27.67 43.79
N LYS A 578 13.10 28.83 44.44
CA LYS A 578 12.31 30.00 44.05
C LYS A 578 12.68 30.52 42.65
N ASP A 579 13.98 30.58 42.35
CA ASP A 579 14.46 31.03 41.04
C ASP A 579 14.14 30.00 39.94
N ALA A 580 14.29 28.70 40.20
CA ALA A 580 13.91 27.64 39.28
C ALA A 580 12.42 27.69 38.95
N SER A 581 11.55 27.87 39.96
CA SER A 581 10.12 28.08 39.79
C SER A 581 9.85 29.29 38.90
N GLY A 582 10.49 30.44 39.19
CA GLY A 582 10.33 31.64 38.38
C GLY A 582 10.75 31.48 36.92
N ILE A 583 11.79 30.67 36.65
CA ILE A 583 12.24 30.36 35.29
C ILE A 583 11.23 29.46 34.60
N VAL A 584 10.85 28.37 35.25
CA VAL A 584 9.92 27.37 34.72
C VAL A 584 8.55 27.97 34.39
N ASP A 585 8.04 28.84 35.25
CA ASP A 585 6.78 29.56 35.02
C ASP A 585 6.86 30.42 33.76
N ARG A 586 8.02 31.04 33.52
CA ARG A 586 8.28 31.82 32.29
C ARG A 586 8.46 30.92 31.07
N LEU A 587 9.08 29.75 31.20
CA LEU A 587 9.21 28.75 30.14
C LEU A 587 7.88 28.01 29.87
N GLY A 588 6.90 28.17 30.76
CA GLY A 588 5.62 27.50 30.72
C GLY A 588 5.75 25.98 30.77
N GLY A 589 6.67 25.44 31.57
CA GLY A 589 6.74 24.00 31.86
C GLY A 589 7.08 23.07 30.68
N LEU A 590 7.62 23.58 29.57
CA LEU A 590 8.02 22.74 28.43
C LEU A 590 9.33 21.98 28.73
N PRO A 591 9.35 20.63 28.80
CA PRO A 591 10.55 19.86 29.16
C PRO A 591 11.77 20.17 28.31
N LEU A 592 11.59 20.28 26.99
CA LEU A 592 12.69 20.60 26.08
C LEU A 592 13.27 22.01 26.31
N ALA A 593 12.43 22.99 26.66
CA ALA A 593 12.90 24.34 27.03
C ALA A 593 13.73 24.29 28.32
N ILE A 594 13.25 23.52 29.31
CA ILE A 594 13.91 23.38 30.61
C ILE A 594 15.29 22.74 30.43
N GLU A 595 15.40 21.69 29.62
CA GLU A 595 16.67 21.03 29.31
C GLU A 595 17.66 22.00 28.64
N GLN A 596 17.20 22.81 27.69
CA GLN A 596 18.03 23.81 27.03
C GLN A 596 18.50 24.92 27.98
N VAL A 597 17.60 25.45 28.82
CA VAL A 597 17.95 26.46 29.81
C VAL A 597 18.92 25.89 30.85
N ALA A 598 18.68 24.68 31.32
CA ALA A 598 19.57 24.01 32.27
C ALA A 598 20.99 23.85 31.68
N ALA A 599 21.08 23.39 30.43
CA ALA A 599 22.34 23.27 29.72
C ALA A 599 23.03 24.63 29.54
N TYR A 600 22.29 25.68 29.15
CA TYR A 600 22.83 27.03 29.01
C TYR A 600 23.37 27.59 30.33
N VAL A 601 22.60 27.46 31.42
CA VAL A 601 23.00 27.86 32.78
C VAL A 601 24.29 27.15 33.19
N TYR A 602 24.36 25.84 32.96
CA TYR A 602 25.51 25.02 33.29
C TYR A 602 26.75 25.41 32.47
N VAL A 603 26.63 25.51 31.14
CA VAL A 603 27.73 25.85 30.22
C VAL A 603 28.28 27.25 30.48
N LYS A 604 27.41 28.23 30.75
CA LYS A 604 27.81 29.61 31.06
C LYS A 604 28.24 29.83 32.51
N ARG A 605 28.17 28.80 33.37
CA ARG A 605 28.52 28.88 34.80
C ARG A 605 27.78 30.02 35.51
N MET A 606 26.51 30.24 35.15
CA MET A 606 25.67 31.26 35.76
C MET A 606 24.76 30.67 36.84
N THR A 607 24.33 31.52 37.75
CA THR A 607 23.25 31.21 38.71
C THR A 607 21.88 31.31 38.03
N LEU A 608 20.87 30.65 38.59
CA LEU A 608 19.48 30.77 38.13
C LEU A 608 18.96 32.22 38.23
N ARG A 609 19.40 32.97 39.25
CA ARG A 609 19.08 34.39 39.44
C ARG A 609 19.60 35.27 38.30
N GLU A 610 20.83 35.05 37.88
CA GLU A 610 21.45 35.78 36.76
C GLU A 610 20.72 35.49 35.46
N PHE A 611 20.36 34.22 35.22
CA PHE A 611 19.54 33.84 34.07
C PHE A 611 18.19 34.57 34.05
N LEU A 612 17.45 34.57 35.16
CA LEU A 612 16.16 35.28 35.28
C LEU A 612 16.30 36.77 34.96
N THR A 613 17.34 37.39 35.49
CA THR A 613 17.61 38.81 35.29
C THR A 613 17.89 39.12 33.82
N LEU A 614 18.70 38.28 33.15
CA LEU A 614 18.98 38.38 31.73
C LEU A 614 17.70 38.18 30.89
N TYR A 615 16.87 37.21 31.25
CA TYR A 615 15.63 36.88 30.54
C TYR A 615 14.61 38.00 30.59
N ASP A 616 14.39 38.56 31.77
CA ASP A 616 13.48 39.68 31.95
C ASP A 616 13.99 40.95 31.23
N LYS A 617 15.32 41.13 31.10
CA LYS A 617 15.90 42.22 30.32
C LYS A 617 15.66 42.03 28.81
N THR A 618 15.98 40.86 28.27
CA THR A 618 15.83 40.56 26.83
C THR A 618 14.37 40.59 26.39
N LEU A 619 13.44 40.09 27.21
CA LEU A 619 12.00 40.19 26.93
C LEU A 619 11.51 41.65 26.84
N ARG A 620 11.96 42.52 27.76
CA ARG A 620 11.61 43.96 27.73
C ARG A 620 12.15 44.64 26.48
N GLU A 621 13.37 44.31 26.06
CA GLU A 621 14.00 44.88 24.86
C GLU A 621 13.35 44.40 23.55
N ARG A 622 12.86 43.16 23.48
CA ARG A 622 12.13 42.64 22.31
C ARG A 622 10.70 43.16 22.24
N ARG A 623 9.99 43.30 23.38
CA ARG A 623 8.65 43.95 23.42
C ARG A 623 8.67 45.39 22.95
N LYS A 624 9.78 46.12 23.15
CA LYS A 624 9.96 47.47 22.61
C LYS A 624 10.16 47.51 21.09
N ARG A 625 10.57 46.40 20.46
CA ARG A 625 10.86 46.30 19.03
C ARG A 625 9.69 45.77 18.18
N ASN A 626 8.77 44.99 18.77
CA ASN A 626 7.58 44.45 18.10
C ASN A 626 6.30 45.16 18.58
N THR A 627 5.92 46.27 17.94
CA THR A 627 4.65 46.99 18.20
C THR A 627 3.49 46.60 17.27
N GLY A 628 3.59 45.53 16.48
CA GLY A 628 2.50 45.10 15.61
C GLY A 628 2.56 43.63 15.22
N SER A 629 1.92 42.78 16.01
CA SER A 629 1.10 41.63 15.58
C SER A 629 0.84 40.73 16.79
N GLY A 630 -0.44 40.54 17.14
CA GLY A 630 -0.86 39.70 18.26
C GLY A 630 -0.89 38.24 17.85
N SER A 631 0.01 37.43 18.42
CA SER A 631 -0.18 35.98 18.50
C SER A 631 0.52 35.40 19.74
N GLY A 632 -0.28 34.71 20.57
CA GLY A 632 0.08 33.68 21.55
C GLY A 632 1.27 33.91 22.51
N SER A 633 0.97 34.23 23.77
CA SER A 633 1.95 34.37 24.88
C SER A 633 2.73 33.09 25.27
N GLY A 634 2.49 31.93 24.62
CA GLY A 634 3.01 30.62 25.04
C GLY A 634 4.17 30.02 24.23
N SER A 635 4.54 30.59 23.06
CA SER A 635 5.59 30.09 22.14
C SER A 635 6.97 30.69 22.40
N TRP A 636 7.00 31.93 22.89
CA TRP A 636 8.20 32.78 22.95
C TRP A 636 9.33 32.25 23.84
N SER A 637 9.00 31.52 24.90
CA SER A 637 9.96 31.19 25.94
C SER A 637 10.96 30.11 25.53
N TYR A 638 10.52 29.15 24.70
CA TYR A 638 11.41 28.15 24.09
C TYR A 638 12.31 28.79 23.01
N GLU A 639 11.74 29.66 22.17
CA GLU A 639 12.49 30.36 21.13
C GLU A 639 13.65 31.18 21.73
N ILE A 640 13.46 31.79 22.91
CA ILE A 640 14.52 32.53 23.62
C ILE A 640 15.59 31.57 24.18
N ALA A 641 15.18 30.47 24.82
CA ALA A 641 16.12 29.49 25.38
C ALA A 641 16.99 28.84 24.30
N ALA A 642 16.38 28.38 23.21
CA ALA A 642 17.10 27.89 22.04
C ALA A 642 17.95 29.01 21.42
N SER A 643 17.44 30.24 21.27
CA SER A 643 18.22 31.37 20.74
C SER A 643 19.50 31.59 21.55
N TRP A 644 19.45 31.52 22.86
CA TRP A 644 20.61 31.71 23.72
C TRP A 644 21.59 30.55 23.71
N ALA A 645 21.09 29.31 23.68
CA ALA A 645 21.93 28.14 23.46
C ALA A 645 22.70 28.27 22.13
N LEU A 646 22.03 28.72 21.06
CA LEU A 646 22.66 29.02 19.78
C LEU A 646 23.63 30.22 19.83
N GLU A 647 23.32 31.30 20.57
CA GLU A 647 24.22 32.47 20.76
C GLU A 647 25.47 32.14 21.58
N SER A 648 25.43 31.06 22.37
CA SER A 648 26.58 30.62 23.16
C SER A 648 27.60 29.79 22.38
N LEU A 649 27.26 29.38 21.16
CA LEU A 649 28.13 28.57 20.31
C LEU A 649 29.26 29.44 19.75
N GLY A 650 30.47 28.87 19.69
CA GLY A 650 31.54 29.44 18.85
C GLY A 650 31.24 29.23 17.37
N ASP A 651 31.93 29.99 16.51
CA ASP A 651 31.63 30.08 15.07
C ASP A 651 31.57 28.70 14.38
N ALA A 652 32.55 27.84 14.66
CA ALA A 652 32.58 26.46 14.12
C ALA A 652 31.37 25.59 14.51
N ALA A 653 30.94 25.65 15.78
CA ALA A 653 29.77 24.88 16.23
C ALA A 653 28.48 25.49 15.66
N SER A 654 28.41 26.81 15.56
CA SER A 654 27.29 27.51 14.92
C SER A 654 27.17 27.14 13.43
N SER A 655 28.28 27.13 12.69
CA SER A 655 28.31 26.74 11.27
C SER A 655 27.91 25.29 11.08
N LEU A 656 28.43 24.36 11.90
CA LEU A 656 28.04 22.95 11.85
C LEU A 656 26.55 22.73 12.18
N LEU A 657 26.00 23.47 13.16
CA LEU A 657 24.56 23.43 13.47
C LEU A 657 23.72 23.86 12.27
N ARG A 658 24.13 24.94 11.58
CA ARG A 658 23.44 25.41 10.37
C ARG A 658 23.42 24.31 9.32
N VAL A 659 24.55 23.66 9.06
CA VAL A 659 24.65 22.53 8.11
C VAL A 659 23.71 21.38 8.48
N TYR A 660 23.71 20.91 9.73
CA TYR A 660 22.81 19.84 10.16
C TYR A 660 21.32 20.21 10.07
N SER A 661 20.95 21.50 10.08
CA SER A 661 19.55 21.91 9.97
C SER A 661 18.94 21.72 8.57
N PHE A 662 19.79 21.52 7.55
CA PHE A 662 19.41 21.24 6.17
C PHE A 662 19.30 19.75 5.86
N LEU A 663 19.72 18.89 6.79
CA LEU A 663 19.67 17.43 6.67
C LEU A 663 18.44 16.86 7.42
N ASP A 664 18.08 15.62 7.12
CA ASP A 664 17.02 14.89 7.82
C ASP A 664 17.26 14.89 9.34
N PRO A 665 16.24 15.16 10.18
CA PRO A 665 16.42 15.32 11.63
C PRO A 665 16.91 14.07 12.36
N ASP A 666 16.67 12.87 11.82
CA ASP A 666 16.82 11.61 12.56
C ASP A 666 17.86 10.67 11.95
N GLY A 667 18.22 10.89 10.69
CA GLY A 667 19.07 10.01 9.91
C GLY A 667 20.44 10.56 9.50
N ILE A 668 20.97 11.60 10.16
CA ILE A 668 22.25 12.19 9.72
C ILE A 668 23.40 11.22 9.97
N GLN A 669 23.95 10.64 8.91
CA GLN A 669 25.23 9.94 8.96
C GLN A 669 26.33 10.98 8.88
N ASP A 670 27.11 11.15 9.93
CA ASP A 670 28.14 12.22 9.97
C ASP A 670 29.19 12.06 8.87
N SER A 671 29.43 10.81 8.45
CA SER A 671 30.33 10.45 7.35
C SER A 671 29.97 11.15 6.04
N ILE A 672 28.70 11.48 5.79
CA ILE A 672 28.28 12.19 4.56
C ILE A 672 28.97 13.57 4.44
N LEU A 673 29.28 14.20 5.57
CA LEU A 673 29.90 15.52 5.62
C LEU A 673 31.44 15.44 5.71
N THR A 674 31.97 14.32 6.19
CA THR A 674 33.41 14.17 6.45
C THR A 674 34.13 13.32 5.40
N ASP A 675 33.41 12.71 4.46
CA ASP A 675 33.99 11.88 3.38
C ASP A 675 35.05 12.67 2.59
N PRO A 676 36.31 12.21 2.53
CA PRO A 676 37.36 12.85 1.75
C PRO A 676 36.98 13.04 0.27
N SER A 677 36.14 12.16 -0.31
CA SER A 677 35.66 12.36 -1.67
C SER A 677 34.75 13.58 -1.77
N ALA A 678 33.90 13.87 -0.76
CA ALA A 678 33.06 15.07 -0.75
C ALA A 678 33.89 16.38 -0.71
N LYS A 679 35.11 16.33 -0.16
CA LYS A 679 36.00 17.49 0.00
C LYS A 679 36.62 17.99 -1.30
N SER A 680 36.76 17.15 -2.33
CA SER A 680 37.31 17.57 -3.62
C SER A 680 36.36 18.44 -4.46
N TYR A 681 35.09 18.56 -4.07
CA TYR A 681 34.03 19.03 -4.98
C TYR A 681 33.24 20.25 -4.48
N SER A 682 33.34 20.65 -3.20
CA SER A 682 32.83 21.94 -2.73
C SER A 682 33.89 23.03 -2.89
N ARG A 683 33.79 23.86 -3.94
CA ARG A 683 34.68 25.02 -4.12
C ARG A 683 34.54 26.09 -3.01
N ALA A 684 33.48 26.03 -2.20
CA ALA A 684 33.27 26.93 -1.06
C ALA A 684 32.59 26.18 0.08
N LEU A 685 33.31 26.02 1.19
CA LEU A 685 32.72 25.60 2.47
C LEU A 685 31.92 26.77 3.05
N PRO A 686 30.83 26.52 3.80
CA PRO A 686 30.16 27.57 4.54
C PRO A 686 31.14 28.29 5.46
N GLN A 687 30.92 29.58 5.68
CA GLN A 687 31.77 30.38 6.57
C GLN A 687 31.89 29.71 7.95
N ASP A 688 33.14 29.63 8.44
CA ASP A 688 33.51 29.01 9.72
C ASP A 688 33.23 27.50 9.82
N TYR A 689 32.92 26.81 8.71
CA TYR A 689 32.62 25.39 8.74
C TYR A 689 33.86 24.56 9.17
N PRO A 690 33.72 23.67 10.18
CA PRO A 690 34.85 22.88 10.66
C PRO A 690 35.07 21.65 9.78
N ASP A 691 35.83 21.79 8.70
CA ASP A 691 36.14 20.73 7.74
C ASP A 691 37.28 19.78 8.22
N GLU A 692 38.14 20.23 9.12
CA GLU A 692 39.23 19.39 9.64
C GLU A 692 38.73 18.37 10.69
N GLY A 693 39.30 17.15 10.70
CA GLY A 693 38.81 16.04 11.51
C GLY A 693 38.65 16.36 13.01
N LEU A 694 39.66 16.97 13.64
CA LEU A 694 39.59 17.37 15.06
C LEU A 694 38.64 18.56 15.30
N PRO A 695 38.75 19.69 14.57
CA PRO A 695 37.80 20.79 14.68
C PRO A 695 36.34 20.40 14.47
N HIS A 696 36.05 19.47 13.56
CA HIS A 696 34.71 18.92 13.34
C HIS A 696 34.20 18.19 14.59
N ILE A 697 35.02 17.29 15.13
CA ILE A 697 34.71 16.52 16.34
C ILE A 697 34.50 17.47 17.54
N ASP A 698 35.32 18.51 17.67
CA ASP A 698 35.20 19.52 18.73
C ASP A 698 33.92 20.36 18.60
N ALA A 699 33.58 20.79 17.38
CA ALA A 699 32.35 21.51 17.09
C ALA A 699 31.12 20.64 17.41
N ARG A 700 31.12 19.39 16.95
CA ARG A 700 30.08 18.39 17.25
C ARG A 700 29.97 18.14 18.76
N GLY A 701 31.10 18.03 19.46
CA GLY A 701 31.16 17.90 20.92
C GLY A 701 30.57 19.10 21.66
N LYS A 702 30.75 20.33 21.15
CA LYS A 702 30.10 21.54 21.69
C LYS A 702 28.58 21.50 21.48
N LEU A 703 28.10 21.08 20.31
CA LEU A 703 26.67 20.94 20.04
C LEU A 703 26.00 19.91 20.96
N LEU A 704 26.68 18.77 21.20
CA LEU A 704 26.22 17.75 22.13
C LEU A 704 26.16 18.28 23.58
N LYS A 705 27.19 19.00 24.03
CA LYS A 705 27.22 19.60 25.38
C LYS A 705 26.12 20.65 25.61
N SER A 706 25.69 21.33 24.55
CA SER A 706 24.58 22.30 24.59
C SER A 706 23.20 21.65 24.39
N SER A 707 23.11 20.32 24.34
CA SER A 707 21.88 19.56 24.11
C SER A 707 21.11 19.95 22.83
N LEU A 708 21.84 20.43 21.81
CA LEU A 708 21.26 20.81 20.51
C LEU A 708 21.19 19.62 19.54
N ILE A 709 22.04 18.62 19.74
CA ILE A 709 22.05 17.36 19.01
C ILE A 709 22.12 16.18 19.98
N GLN A 710 21.71 15.01 19.49
CA GLN A 710 21.98 13.70 20.07
C GLN A 710 22.92 12.94 19.14
N LEU A 711 23.74 12.06 19.72
CA LEU A 711 24.78 11.35 19.00
C LEU A 711 24.79 9.87 19.39
N LYS A 712 24.75 8.99 18.39
CA LYS A 712 24.98 7.56 18.54
C LYS A 712 26.33 7.22 17.93
N LEU A 713 27.26 6.75 18.78
CA LEU A 713 28.59 6.30 18.37
C LEU A 713 28.50 4.89 17.78
N GLU A 714 27.97 4.81 16.56
CA GLU A 714 27.95 3.63 15.69
C GLU A 714 28.92 3.87 14.52
N ASP A 715 29.16 2.85 13.68
CA ASP A 715 29.89 3.02 12.41
C ASP A 715 28.91 2.79 11.25
N PRO A 716 28.45 3.85 10.56
CA PRO A 716 28.84 5.26 10.70
C PRO A 716 28.20 5.96 11.91
N VAL A 717 28.81 7.06 12.37
CA VAL A 717 28.27 7.87 13.49
C VAL A 717 26.94 8.50 13.09
N MET A 718 25.91 8.26 13.90
CA MET A 718 24.55 8.76 13.65
C MET A 718 24.24 9.97 14.54
N ILE A 719 23.70 11.01 13.93
CA ILE A 719 23.33 12.27 14.57
C ILE A 719 21.84 12.50 14.42
N ARG A 720 21.23 12.92 15.53
CA ARG A 720 19.83 13.37 15.56
C ARG A 720 19.77 14.82 16.03
N MET A 721 19.07 15.66 15.27
CA MET A 721 18.77 17.04 15.64
C MET A 721 17.26 17.20 15.74
N HIS A 722 16.80 17.70 16.89
CA HIS A 722 15.37 17.91 17.07
C HIS A 722 14.84 18.93 16.04
N ARG A 723 13.75 18.60 15.33
CA ARG A 723 13.15 19.44 14.26
C ARG A 723 12.98 20.91 14.67
N LEU A 724 12.52 21.16 15.89
CA LEU A 724 12.34 22.53 16.41
C LEU A 724 13.67 23.31 16.56
N VAL A 725 14.79 22.62 16.83
CA VAL A 725 16.13 23.23 16.82
C VAL A 725 16.56 23.54 15.38
N GLN A 726 16.25 22.66 14.42
CA GLN A 726 16.48 22.94 13.00
C GLN A 726 15.69 24.17 12.54
N ASP A 727 14.41 24.27 12.88
CA ASP A 727 13.53 25.36 12.45
C ASP A 727 13.98 26.70 13.06
N ILE A 728 14.40 26.71 14.33
CA ILE A 728 14.97 27.92 14.95
C ILE A 728 16.31 28.28 14.33
N SER A 729 17.15 27.29 14.00
CA SER A 729 18.41 27.54 13.28
C SER A 729 18.13 28.22 11.94
N LEU A 730 17.24 27.65 11.12
CA LEU A 730 16.82 28.19 9.82
C LEU A 730 16.20 29.59 9.94
N ALA A 731 15.30 29.82 10.89
CA ALA A 731 14.64 31.11 11.09
C ALA A 731 15.60 32.25 11.48
N ARG A 732 16.79 31.92 12.00
CA ARG A 732 17.83 32.88 12.37
C ARG A 732 18.85 33.14 11.27
N MET A 733 18.88 32.31 10.22
CA MET A 733 19.82 32.50 9.13
C MET A 733 19.38 33.65 8.25
N THR A 734 20.35 34.43 7.79
CA THR A 734 20.10 35.41 6.74
C THR A 734 19.91 34.70 5.39
N PRO A 735 19.21 35.31 4.41
CA PRO A 735 19.07 34.70 3.08
C PRO A 735 20.41 34.29 2.43
N PRO A 736 21.51 35.07 2.55
CA PRO A 736 22.84 34.62 2.10
C PRO A 736 23.36 33.37 2.81
N GLN A 737 23.16 33.24 4.12
CA GLN A 737 23.56 32.04 4.88
C GLN A 737 22.74 30.81 4.47
N ILE A 738 21.44 30.99 4.22
CA ILE A 738 20.58 29.92 3.72
C ILE A 738 21.09 29.45 2.34
N ALA A 739 21.36 30.39 1.43
CA ALA A 739 21.87 30.07 0.10
C ALA A 739 23.24 29.36 0.16
N GLU A 740 24.15 29.84 1.00
CA GLU A 740 25.48 29.24 1.22
C GLU A 740 25.38 27.79 1.71
N VAL A 741 24.63 27.54 2.78
CA VAL A 741 24.49 26.20 3.36
C VAL A 741 23.71 25.26 2.44
N PHE A 742 22.66 25.75 1.78
CA PHE A 742 21.91 24.98 0.78
C PHE A 742 22.83 24.55 -0.37
N SER A 743 23.67 25.46 -0.86
CA SER A 743 24.65 25.18 -1.93
C SER A 743 25.62 24.08 -1.53
N PHE A 744 26.15 24.17 -0.31
CA PHE A 744 27.05 23.17 0.24
C PHE A 744 26.39 21.78 0.34
N ILE A 745 25.19 21.68 0.92
CA ILE A 745 24.52 20.40 1.11
C ILE A 745 24.06 19.78 -0.21
N VAL A 746 23.56 20.57 -1.16
CA VAL A 746 23.24 20.08 -2.52
C VAL A 746 24.49 19.50 -3.17
N ALA A 747 25.64 20.17 -3.07
CA ALA A 747 26.89 19.65 -3.62
C ALA A 747 27.29 18.33 -2.96
N VAL A 748 27.30 18.26 -1.62
CA VAL A 748 27.66 17.04 -0.87
C VAL A 748 26.77 15.86 -1.26
N ILE A 749 25.45 16.05 -1.29
CA ILE A 749 24.50 14.97 -1.63
C ILE A 749 24.63 14.58 -3.10
N PHE A 750 24.86 15.55 -4.00
CA PHE A 750 25.06 15.28 -5.42
C PHE A 750 26.26 14.36 -5.64
N GLU A 751 27.43 14.69 -5.07
CA GLU A 751 28.62 13.85 -5.22
C GLU A 751 28.48 12.49 -4.49
N GLY A 752 27.68 12.47 -3.41
CA GLY A 752 27.37 11.24 -2.69
C GLY A 752 26.46 10.28 -3.48
N TRP A 753 25.66 10.79 -4.41
CA TRP A 753 24.66 10.02 -5.13
C TRP A 753 25.31 9.12 -6.20
N PRO A 754 25.02 7.80 -6.20
CA PRO A 754 25.59 6.88 -7.19
C PRO A 754 24.88 7.04 -8.54
N PHE A 755 25.27 8.05 -9.32
CA PHE A 755 24.77 8.25 -10.68
C PHE A 755 25.23 7.14 -11.62
N THR A 756 24.35 6.78 -12.54
CA THR A 756 24.58 5.81 -13.61
C THR A 756 25.00 6.53 -14.89
N GLN A 757 25.51 5.78 -15.89
CA GLN A 757 25.90 6.38 -17.17
C GLN A 757 24.68 6.93 -17.94
N ASN A 758 23.55 6.21 -17.89
CA ASN A 758 22.27 6.77 -18.31
C ASN A 758 21.41 7.03 -17.08
N ASN A 759 20.76 8.19 -17.02
CA ASN A 759 19.92 8.63 -15.90
C ASN A 759 18.76 7.67 -15.53
N TRP A 760 18.48 6.70 -16.40
CA TRP A 760 17.33 5.78 -16.31
C TRP A 760 17.75 4.31 -16.22
N ASP A 761 19.05 4.02 -16.02
CA ASP A 761 19.52 2.65 -15.83
C ASP A 761 19.06 2.11 -14.46
N HIS A 762 18.49 0.91 -14.45
CA HIS A 762 18.13 0.21 -13.23
C HIS A 762 19.35 -0.43 -12.58
N GLN A 763 19.88 0.16 -11.51
CA GLN A 763 21.04 -0.38 -10.78
C GLN A 763 20.72 -0.67 -9.31
N ALA A 764 20.14 -1.84 -9.06
CA ALA A 764 19.78 -2.30 -7.72
C ALA A 764 20.96 -2.31 -6.73
N GLY A 765 22.19 -2.50 -7.21
CA GLY A 765 23.41 -2.43 -6.38
C GLY A 765 23.67 -1.08 -5.71
N GLY A 766 23.05 0.00 -6.20
CA GLY A 766 23.16 1.35 -5.63
C GLY A 766 22.08 1.72 -4.60
N TRP A 767 21.03 0.90 -4.46
CA TRP A 767 19.82 1.27 -3.72
C TRP A 767 20.06 1.59 -2.24
N SER A 768 20.91 0.82 -1.56
CA SER A 768 21.22 1.04 -0.13
C SER A 768 21.80 2.45 0.12
N ARG A 769 22.69 2.90 -0.76
CA ARG A 769 23.29 4.24 -0.69
C ARG A 769 22.29 5.33 -1.10
N GLN A 770 21.49 5.09 -2.14
CA GLN A 770 20.44 6.04 -2.57
C GLN A 770 19.38 6.25 -1.49
N GLU A 771 18.96 5.20 -0.79
CA GLU A 771 17.98 5.27 0.30
C GLU A 771 18.45 6.17 1.45
N VAL A 772 19.72 6.03 1.84
CA VAL A 772 20.33 6.88 2.87
C VAL A 772 20.33 8.35 2.44
N LEU A 773 20.61 8.65 1.19
CA LEU A 773 20.71 10.03 0.68
C LEU A 773 19.35 10.67 0.40
N LEU A 774 18.36 9.86 0.01
CA LEU A 774 17.03 10.32 -0.39
C LEU A 774 16.31 11.13 0.69
N LYS A 775 16.42 10.73 1.96
CA LYS A 775 15.83 11.48 3.08
C LYS A 775 16.35 12.92 3.17
N HIS A 776 17.61 13.14 2.80
CA HIS A 776 18.22 14.47 2.75
C HIS A 776 17.71 15.27 1.54
N ILE A 777 17.51 14.64 0.37
CA ILE A 777 16.87 15.27 -0.80
C ILE A 777 15.45 15.73 -0.46
N ILE A 778 14.68 14.91 0.25
CA ILE A 778 13.32 15.26 0.69
C ILE A 778 13.36 16.47 1.63
N ARG A 779 14.28 16.50 2.61
CA ARG A 779 14.44 17.67 3.49
C ARG A 779 14.79 18.94 2.70
N LEU A 780 15.72 18.87 1.77
CA LEU A 780 16.07 19.99 0.89
C LEU A 780 14.88 20.46 0.05
N SER A 781 14.03 19.54 -0.43
CA SER A 781 12.82 19.87 -1.18
C SER A 781 11.84 20.72 -0.36
N HIS A 782 11.72 20.45 0.95
CA HIS A 782 10.88 21.23 1.86
C HIS A 782 11.47 22.62 2.11
N ILE A 783 12.78 22.71 2.29
CA ILE A 783 13.48 23.98 2.47
C ILE A 783 13.35 24.84 1.22
N ALA A 784 13.55 24.27 0.03
CA ALA A 784 13.39 24.96 -1.25
C ALA A 784 11.95 25.45 -1.51
N LYS A 785 10.94 24.80 -0.93
CA LYS A 785 9.53 25.26 -0.99
C LYS A 785 9.25 26.41 -0.02
N ALA A 786 9.89 26.40 1.16
CA ALA A 786 9.66 27.38 2.22
C ALA A 786 10.49 28.67 2.05
N TYR A 787 11.67 28.56 1.44
CA TYR A 787 12.61 29.65 1.25
C TYR A 787 12.88 29.90 -0.22
N ASP A 788 13.06 31.16 -0.59
CA ASP A 788 13.33 31.53 -1.98
C ASP A 788 14.74 31.10 -2.40
N VAL A 789 14.80 30.02 -3.19
CA VAL A 789 16.02 29.50 -3.81
C VAL A 789 16.19 29.98 -5.27
N SER A 790 15.39 30.94 -5.72
CA SER A 790 15.46 31.45 -7.10
C SER A 790 16.78 32.16 -7.41
N GLY A 791 17.45 32.72 -6.40
CA GLY A 791 18.75 33.41 -6.51
C GLY A 791 19.97 32.49 -6.59
N LEU A 792 19.80 31.16 -6.58
CA LEU A 792 20.92 30.22 -6.72
C LEU A 792 21.53 30.26 -8.12
N GLU A 793 22.84 30.02 -8.20
CA GLU A 793 23.55 29.89 -9.49
C GLU A 793 22.94 28.77 -10.36
N VAL A 794 22.96 28.98 -11.68
CA VAL A 794 22.41 28.03 -12.67
C VAL A 794 23.05 26.64 -12.53
N SER A 795 24.36 26.59 -12.28
CA SER A 795 25.13 25.34 -12.09
C SER A 795 24.60 24.51 -10.91
N LEU A 796 24.24 25.18 -9.81
CA LEU A 796 23.74 24.54 -8.61
C LEU A 796 22.27 24.14 -8.74
N LYS A 797 21.44 24.99 -9.36
CA LYS A 797 20.05 24.64 -9.70
C LYS A 797 20.01 23.36 -10.53
N ARG A 798 20.90 23.24 -11.52
CA ARG A 798 21.06 22.02 -12.32
C ARG A 798 21.37 20.80 -11.46
N LYS A 799 22.37 20.86 -10.57
CA LYS A 799 22.66 19.76 -9.62
C LYS A 799 21.45 19.38 -8.76
N PHE A 800 20.74 20.37 -8.22
CA PHE A 800 19.58 20.13 -7.38
C PHE A 800 18.41 19.50 -8.15
N ILE A 801 18.11 19.99 -9.35
CA ILE A 801 17.09 19.42 -10.23
C ILE A 801 17.43 17.97 -10.58
N THR A 802 18.70 17.66 -10.89
CA THR A 802 19.16 16.29 -11.16
C THR A 802 18.98 15.37 -9.95
N LEU A 803 19.24 15.86 -8.72
CA LEU A 803 18.94 15.11 -7.49
C LEU A 803 17.45 14.86 -7.31
N LEU A 804 16.59 15.86 -7.58
CA LEU A 804 15.14 15.70 -7.51
C LEU A 804 14.64 14.65 -8.52
N SER A 805 15.16 14.71 -9.76
CA SER A 805 14.88 13.73 -10.80
C SER A 805 15.31 12.33 -10.38
N SER A 806 16.54 12.18 -9.88
CA SER A 806 17.10 10.89 -9.48
C SER A 806 16.41 10.31 -8.24
N GLY A 807 16.06 11.15 -7.28
CA GLY A 807 15.29 10.74 -6.10
C GLY A 807 13.85 10.32 -6.46
N GLY A 808 13.24 11.00 -7.43
CA GLY A 808 11.94 10.61 -7.99
C GLY A 808 12.03 9.29 -8.76
N TRP A 809 13.09 9.11 -9.57
CA TRP A 809 13.34 7.87 -10.30
C TRP A 809 13.58 6.68 -9.38
N TYR A 810 14.42 6.83 -8.36
CA TYR A 810 14.60 5.81 -7.33
C TYR A 810 13.26 5.38 -6.70
N ARG A 811 12.39 6.34 -6.36
CA ARG A 811 11.06 6.03 -5.83
C ARG A 811 10.21 5.24 -6.83
N GLN A 812 10.29 5.58 -8.12
CA GLN A 812 9.60 4.87 -9.19
C GLN A 812 10.11 3.42 -9.32
N GLU A 813 11.43 3.20 -9.30
CA GLU A 813 12.01 1.84 -9.31
C GLU A 813 11.56 1.00 -8.10
N ARG A 814 11.32 1.65 -6.96
CA ARG A 814 10.82 1.01 -5.74
C ARG A 814 9.29 0.88 -5.70
N GLY A 815 8.58 1.30 -6.74
CA GLY A 815 7.12 1.25 -6.83
C GLY A 815 6.39 2.28 -5.96
N ASP A 816 7.10 3.27 -5.40
CA ASP A 816 6.57 4.33 -4.53
C ASP A 816 6.31 5.62 -5.34
N PHE A 817 5.44 5.52 -6.34
CA PHE A 817 5.19 6.59 -7.32
C PHE A 817 4.68 7.88 -6.68
N ASP A 818 3.74 7.77 -5.72
CA ASP A 818 3.09 8.92 -5.10
C ASP A 818 4.07 9.77 -4.28
N SER A 819 5.08 9.16 -3.65
CA SER A 819 6.14 9.90 -2.95
C SER A 819 7.19 10.48 -3.90
N GLY A 820 7.35 9.92 -5.10
CA GLY A 820 8.28 10.40 -6.13
C GLY A 820 7.77 11.62 -6.91
N ILE A 821 6.48 11.65 -7.24
CA ILE A 821 5.86 12.73 -8.04
C ILE A 821 6.16 14.16 -7.51
N PRO A 822 6.04 14.45 -6.20
CA PRO A 822 6.32 15.79 -5.68
C PRO A 822 7.76 16.27 -5.88
N LEU A 823 8.72 15.37 -6.08
CA LEU A 823 10.11 15.71 -6.39
C LEU A 823 10.24 16.20 -7.83
N PHE A 824 9.63 15.47 -8.78
CA PHE A 824 9.61 15.87 -10.19
C PHE A 824 8.89 17.22 -10.39
N GLU A 825 7.72 17.38 -9.76
CA GLU A 825 6.94 18.64 -9.83
C GLU A 825 7.72 19.84 -9.29
N LEU A 826 8.47 19.65 -8.19
CA LEU A 826 9.34 20.70 -7.67
C LEU A 826 10.47 21.03 -8.65
N GLY A 827 11.07 20.01 -9.28
CA GLY A 827 12.08 20.20 -10.32
C GLY A 827 11.55 21.06 -11.47
N ILE A 828 10.35 20.76 -11.97
CA ILE A 828 9.73 21.53 -13.07
C ILE A 828 9.52 22.98 -12.65
N LYS A 829 9.01 23.21 -11.45
CA LYS A 829 8.81 24.56 -10.90
C LYS A 829 10.13 25.35 -10.83
N ILE A 830 11.25 24.70 -10.54
CA ILE A 830 12.57 25.34 -10.55
C ILE A 830 12.99 25.65 -11.99
N CYS A 831 12.78 24.74 -12.94
CA CYS A 831 13.05 24.97 -14.36
C CYS A 831 12.29 26.18 -14.91
N GLU A 832 11.06 26.42 -14.46
CA GLU A 832 10.24 27.58 -14.86
C GLU A 832 10.86 28.93 -14.46
N THR A 833 11.76 28.96 -13.47
CA THR A 833 12.47 30.20 -13.07
C THR A 833 13.55 30.63 -14.06
N SER A 834 14.03 29.72 -14.91
CA SER A 834 15.02 30.02 -15.97
C SER A 834 14.75 29.13 -17.19
N PRO A 835 13.69 29.43 -17.98
CA PRO A 835 13.15 28.50 -18.98
C PRO A 835 14.13 28.06 -20.07
N SER A 836 15.13 28.88 -20.39
CA SER A 836 16.16 28.57 -21.40
C SER A 836 17.25 27.63 -20.89
N ASP A 837 17.52 27.63 -19.58
CA ASP A 837 18.78 27.09 -19.03
C ASP A 837 18.67 25.59 -18.67
N PHE A 838 17.44 25.07 -18.63
CA PHE A 838 17.12 23.75 -18.11
C PHE A 838 16.18 22.96 -19.04
N LEU A 839 16.23 23.22 -20.35
CA LEU A 839 15.38 22.52 -21.33
C LEU A 839 15.58 21.00 -21.29
N ASP A 840 16.83 20.55 -21.20
CA ASP A 840 17.21 19.15 -21.08
C ASP A 840 16.66 18.51 -19.79
N LEU A 841 16.82 19.18 -18.64
CA LEU A 841 16.32 18.68 -17.36
C LEU A 841 14.79 18.71 -17.30
N ARG A 842 14.14 19.69 -17.93
CA ARG A 842 12.68 19.74 -18.02
C ARG A 842 12.14 18.57 -18.83
N ALA A 843 12.84 18.16 -19.89
CA ALA A 843 12.52 16.95 -20.62
C ALA A 843 12.71 15.70 -19.73
N ASP A 844 13.80 15.60 -18.95
CA ASP A 844 14.05 14.48 -18.03
C ASP A 844 12.97 14.36 -16.94
N LEU A 845 12.59 15.48 -16.30
CA LEU A 845 11.54 15.52 -15.29
C LEU A 845 10.17 15.13 -15.88
N SER A 846 9.90 15.55 -17.12
CA SER A 846 8.67 15.20 -17.84
C SER A 846 8.63 13.71 -18.18
N PHE A 847 9.77 13.10 -18.52
CA PHE A 847 9.89 11.65 -18.67
C PHE A 847 9.56 10.92 -17.37
N GLY A 848 10.13 11.34 -16.23
CA GLY A 848 9.84 10.75 -14.92
C GLY A 848 8.36 10.86 -14.51
N LEU A 849 7.74 12.03 -14.72
CA LEU A 849 6.29 12.19 -14.52
C LEU A 849 5.46 11.36 -15.50
N GLY A 850 5.91 11.25 -16.75
CA GLY A 850 5.30 10.42 -17.78
C GLY A 850 5.25 8.96 -17.35
N GLY A 851 6.38 8.39 -16.93
CA GLY A 851 6.47 7.05 -16.38
C GLY A 851 5.56 6.85 -15.16
N ALA A 852 5.67 7.69 -14.13
CA ALA A 852 4.85 7.59 -12.92
C ALA A 852 3.33 7.70 -13.21
N THR A 853 2.93 8.51 -14.19
CA THR A 853 1.52 8.64 -14.59
C THR A 853 1.05 7.50 -15.50
N CYS A 854 1.94 6.93 -16.32
CA CYS A 854 1.68 5.70 -17.07
C CYS A 854 1.42 4.53 -16.12
N ASP A 855 2.32 4.28 -15.17
CA ASP A 855 2.25 3.18 -14.20
C ASP A 855 1.01 3.28 -13.28
N THR A 856 0.55 4.51 -13.02
CA THR A 856 -0.67 4.77 -12.23
C THR A 856 -1.95 4.88 -13.08
N ASN A 857 -1.91 4.44 -14.35
CA ASN A 857 -3.05 4.45 -15.30
C ASN A 857 -3.70 5.82 -15.52
N ARG A 858 -2.91 6.91 -15.42
CA ARG A 858 -3.33 8.28 -15.70
C ARG A 858 -2.93 8.69 -17.12
N TRP A 859 -3.39 7.94 -18.13
CA TRP A 859 -2.93 8.07 -19.52
C TRP A 859 -3.09 9.45 -20.15
N ALA A 860 -4.12 10.21 -19.75
CA ALA A 860 -4.28 11.59 -20.21
C ALA A 860 -3.10 12.48 -19.74
N LYS A 861 -2.70 12.35 -18.47
CA LYS A 861 -1.52 13.06 -17.95
C LYS A 861 -0.22 12.51 -18.55
N PHE A 862 -0.14 11.20 -18.78
CA PHE A 862 1.01 10.62 -19.47
C PHE A 862 1.19 11.24 -20.85
N LEU A 863 0.11 11.38 -21.63
CA LEU A 863 0.16 12.05 -22.93
C LEU A 863 0.61 13.51 -22.81
N GLU A 864 0.14 14.27 -21.81
CA GLU A 864 0.61 15.64 -21.55
C GLU A 864 2.13 15.66 -21.29
N HIS A 865 2.61 14.82 -20.39
CA HIS A 865 4.03 14.75 -20.03
C HIS A 865 4.92 14.23 -21.16
N ALA A 866 4.46 13.29 -21.99
CA ALA A 866 5.19 12.80 -23.16
C ALA A 866 5.31 13.88 -24.24
N ASN A 867 4.25 14.71 -24.42
CA ASN A 867 4.34 15.89 -25.30
C ASN A 867 5.34 16.90 -24.77
N ASP A 868 5.31 17.20 -23.47
CA ASP A 868 6.26 18.11 -22.83
C ASP A 868 7.71 17.60 -22.98
N GLN A 869 7.93 16.30 -22.72
CA GLN A 869 9.24 15.67 -22.88
C GLN A 869 9.79 15.88 -24.30
N LEU A 870 9.01 15.55 -25.33
CA LEU A 870 9.43 15.71 -26.72
C LEU A 870 9.66 17.19 -27.07
N HIS A 871 8.75 18.07 -26.66
CA HIS A 871 8.83 19.50 -26.91
C HIS A 871 10.13 20.10 -26.35
N TYR A 872 10.42 19.86 -25.06
CA TYR A 872 11.62 20.41 -24.43
C TYR A 872 12.90 19.76 -24.93
N ARG A 873 12.86 18.47 -25.32
CA ARG A 873 14.03 17.81 -25.92
C ARG A 873 14.40 18.43 -27.27
N LEU A 874 13.43 18.64 -28.17
CA LEU A 874 13.67 19.28 -29.46
C LEU A 874 14.18 20.72 -29.33
N LEU A 875 13.63 21.48 -28.36
CA LEU A 875 14.14 22.83 -28.05
C LEU A 875 15.58 22.77 -27.54
N SER A 876 15.91 21.81 -26.68
CA SER A 876 17.26 21.62 -26.16
C SER A 876 18.26 21.27 -27.27
N ASP A 877 17.90 20.34 -28.16
CA ASP A 877 18.76 19.93 -29.28
C ASP A 877 19.04 21.13 -30.21
N THR A 878 17.98 21.88 -30.55
CA THR A 878 18.07 23.08 -31.39
C THR A 878 18.94 24.15 -30.74
N ALA A 879 18.77 24.42 -29.44
CA ALA A 879 19.52 25.42 -28.71
C ALA A 879 21.03 25.08 -28.64
N ASN A 880 21.37 23.80 -28.54
CA ASN A 880 22.75 23.33 -28.50
C ASN A 880 23.37 23.09 -29.89
N GLY A 881 22.59 23.23 -30.97
CA GLY A 881 23.04 22.95 -32.33
C GLY A 881 23.43 21.49 -32.56
N VAL A 882 22.87 20.57 -31.76
CA VAL A 882 23.13 19.13 -31.88
C VAL A 882 22.00 18.45 -32.64
N PRO A 883 22.28 17.45 -33.49
CA PRO A 883 21.24 16.66 -34.11
C PRO A 883 20.44 15.87 -33.06
N PRO A 884 19.19 15.48 -33.36
CA PRO A 884 18.38 14.66 -32.46
C PRO A 884 19.13 13.41 -31.97
N SER A 885 19.17 13.26 -30.65
CA SER A 885 19.93 12.21 -29.95
C SER A 885 19.06 10.98 -29.65
N SER A 886 19.67 9.93 -29.08
CA SER A 886 18.92 8.79 -28.50
C SER A 886 17.84 9.24 -27.50
N ASN A 887 18.08 10.29 -26.71
CA ASN A 887 17.07 10.84 -25.79
C ASN A 887 15.85 11.43 -26.53
N THR A 888 16.06 11.96 -27.74
CA THR A 888 14.99 12.47 -28.60
C THR A 888 14.21 11.32 -29.21
N ALA A 889 14.89 10.24 -29.60
CA ALA A 889 14.24 9.01 -30.03
C ALA A 889 13.40 8.36 -28.90
N ILE A 890 13.88 8.37 -27.64
CA ILE A 890 13.08 7.97 -26.47
C ILE A 890 11.80 8.81 -26.39
N ALA A 891 11.91 10.14 -26.49
CA ALA A 891 10.74 11.01 -26.38
C ALA A 891 9.68 10.75 -27.47
N TYR A 892 10.10 10.48 -28.71
CA TYR A 892 9.18 10.05 -29.78
C TYR A 892 8.55 8.68 -29.46
N SER A 893 9.32 7.74 -28.94
CA SER A 893 8.84 6.42 -28.54
C SER A 893 7.79 6.51 -27.42
N GLU A 894 8.04 7.33 -26.40
CA GLU A 894 7.14 7.60 -25.27
C GLU A 894 5.85 8.29 -25.71
N LEU A 895 5.96 9.28 -26.60
CA LEU A 895 4.77 9.91 -27.18
C LEU A 895 3.96 8.90 -28.01
N GLY A 896 4.63 8.01 -28.73
CA GLY A 896 4.00 6.95 -29.52
C GLY A 896 3.16 5.99 -28.68
N ILE A 897 3.70 5.51 -27.55
CA ILE A 897 2.94 4.67 -26.61
C ILE A 897 1.82 5.44 -25.92
N ALA A 898 2.05 6.69 -25.50
CA ALA A 898 1.02 7.52 -24.89
C ALA A 898 -0.18 7.74 -25.84
N GLN A 899 0.09 7.98 -27.12
CA GLN A 899 -0.93 8.10 -28.17
C GLN A 899 -1.65 6.79 -28.43
N ALA A 900 -0.94 5.67 -28.50
CA ALA A 900 -1.55 4.35 -28.65
C ALA A 900 -2.52 4.03 -27.49
N LEU A 901 -2.13 4.32 -26.24
CA LEU A 901 -2.99 4.17 -25.06
C LEU A 901 -4.22 5.10 -25.11
N MET A 902 -4.08 6.28 -25.71
CA MET A 902 -5.17 7.24 -25.95
C MET A 902 -5.96 6.97 -27.24
N LYS A 903 -5.72 5.81 -27.90
CA LYS A 903 -6.37 5.37 -29.14
C LYS A 903 -6.11 6.25 -30.36
N GLN A 904 -5.03 7.02 -30.34
CA GLN A 904 -4.50 7.79 -31.45
C GLN A 904 -3.46 6.95 -32.20
N TYR A 905 -3.92 5.83 -32.76
CA TYR A 905 -3.03 4.75 -33.21
C TYR A 905 -2.13 5.15 -34.37
N GLU A 906 -2.66 5.85 -35.38
CA GLU A 906 -1.87 6.25 -36.55
C GLU A 906 -0.84 7.34 -36.21
N GLU A 907 -1.16 8.26 -35.29
CA GLU A 907 -0.20 9.18 -34.70
C GLU A 907 0.90 8.41 -33.95
N GLY A 908 0.50 7.42 -33.14
CA GLY A 908 1.42 6.59 -32.38
C GLY A 908 2.41 5.83 -33.26
N VAL A 909 1.91 5.22 -34.35
CA VAL A 909 2.76 4.55 -35.34
C VAL A 909 3.77 5.52 -35.95
N ARG A 910 3.34 6.72 -36.38
CA ARG A 910 4.24 7.72 -36.98
C ARG A 910 5.34 8.15 -36.02
N ASN A 911 5.01 8.42 -34.75
CA ASN A 911 6.01 8.81 -33.76
C ASN A 911 6.99 7.67 -33.46
N CYS A 912 6.52 6.42 -33.37
CA CYS A 912 7.44 5.29 -33.21
C CYS A 912 8.30 5.06 -34.47
N ASP A 913 7.78 5.26 -35.68
CA ASP A 913 8.57 5.22 -36.91
C ASP A 913 9.69 6.27 -36.88
N THR A 914 9.38 7.50 -36.48
CA THR A 914 10.40 8.56 -36.29
C THR A 914 11.43 8.16 -35.23
N ALA A 915 11.03 7.54 -34.12
CA ALA A 915 11.96 7.05 -33.11
C ALA A 915 12.92 5.99 -33.69
N ILE A 916 12.41 5.02 -34.46
CA ILE A 916 13.23 3.97 -35.10
C ILE A 916 14.21 4.57 -36.10
N GLU A 917 13.76 5.50 -36.94
CA GLU A 917 14.60 6.20 -37.92
C GLU A 917 15.74 6.97 -37.23
N LEU A 918 15.45 7.64 -36.12
CA LEU A 918 16.46 8.35 -35.32
C LEU A 918 17.46 7.39 -34.68
N TYR A 919 17.00 6.29 -34.09
CA TYR A 919 17.90 5.28 -33.54
C TYR A 919 18.80 4.64 -34.60
N ALA A 920 18.31 4.42 -35.82
CA ALA A 920 19.09 3.85 -36.91
C ALA A 920 20.32 4.71 -37.31
N THR A 921 20.36 5.98 -36.90
CA THR A 921 21.51 6.88 -37.12
C THR A 921 22.53 6.87 -35.99
N GLN A 922 22.27 6.18 -34.86
CA GLN A 922 23.15 6.20 -33.70
C GLN A 922 24.30 5.19 -33.85
N PRO A 923 25.54 5.53 -33.44
CA PRO A 923 26.71 4.68 -33.66
C PRO A 923 26.61 3.26 -33.08
N ASP A 924 26.01 3.14 -31.89
CA ASP A 924 25.79 1.89 -31.15
C ASP A 924 24.74 0.98 -31.80
N VAL A 925 23.79 1.57 -32.53
CA VAL A 925 22.84 0.81 -33.36
C VAL A 925 23.49 0.38 -34.68
N ILE A 926 24.32 1.24 -35.27
CA ILE A 926 25.03 0.95 -36.54
C ILE A 926 26.06 -0.17 -36.38
N ASP A 927 26.81 -0.19 -35.28
CA ASP A 927 27.80 -1.24 -34.99
C ASP A 927 27.19 -2.52 -34.38
N GLY A 928 25.89 -2.50 -34.09
CA GLY A 928 25.12 -3.62 -33.57
C GLY A 928 25.32 -3.90 -32.08
N SER A 929 25.99 -3.00 -31.34
CA SER A 929 26.17 -3.13 -29.90
C SER A 929 24.88 -2.92 -29.10
N PHE A 930 23.92 -2.15 -29.64
CA PHE A 930 22.62 -1.85 -29.07
C PHE A 930 21.48 -2.06 -30.08
N PHE A 931 20.30 -2.47 -29.59
CA PHE A 931 19.07 -2.54 -30.38
C PHE A 931 17.93 -1.80 -29.67
N PRO A 932 17.27 -0.84 -30.34
CA PRO A 932 16.23 -0.02 -29.73
C PRO A 932 14.90 -0.79 -29.61
N ALA A 933 14.78 -1.69 -28.64
CA ALA A 933 13.61 -2.58 -28.54
C ALA A 933 12.28 -1.82 -28.31
N PHE A 934 12.27 -0.82 -27.43
CA PHE A 934 11.07 -0.10 -27.02
C PHE A 934 10.27 0.55 -28.17
N PRO A 935 10.87 1.34 -29.09
CA PRO A 935 10.09 1.94 -30.17
C PRO A 935 9.49 0.90 -31.13
N HIS A 936 10.13 -0.27 -31.32
CA HIS A 936 9.55 -1.38 -32.10
C HIS A 936 8.34 -2.00 -31.37
N ILE A 937 8.43 -2.17 -30.06
CA ILE A 937 7.33 -2.68 -29.21
C ILE A 937 6.16 -1.70 -29.19
N HIS A 938 6.42 -0.41 -28.96
CA HIS A 938 5.40 0.64 -28.94
C HIS A 938 4.71 0.77 -30.30
N ARG A 939 5.48 0.70 -31.39
CA ARG A 939 4.96 0.67 -32.77
C ARG A 939 4.05 -0.52 -33.02
N ALA A 940 4.46 -1.71 -32.59
CA ALA A 940 3.67 -2.92 -32.77
C ALA A 940 2.34 -2.83 -32.02
N LEU A 941 2.34 -2.28 -30.79
CA LEU A 941 1.11 -2.04 -30.03
C LEU A 941 0.18 -1.05 -30.75
N ALA A 942 0.73 0.05 -31.28
CA ALA A 942 -0.03 1.03 -32.05
C ALA A 942 -0.62 0.41 -33.33
N LEU A 943 0.14 -0.40 -34.07
CA LEU A 943 -0.31 -1.11 -35.28
C LEU A 943 -1.42 -2.12 -34.99
N VAL A 944 -1.33 -2.85 -33.88
CA VAL A 944 -2.40 -3.76 -33.44
C VAL A 944 -3.68 -2.97 -33.16
N GLY A 945 -3.57 -1.84 -32.44
CA GLY A 945 -4.69 -0.93 -32.20
C GLY A 945 -5.31 -0.35 -33.48
N ALA A 946 -4.49 -0.09 -34.50
CA ALA A 946 -4.92 0.35 -35.84
C ALA A 946 -5.51 -0.76 -36.71
N GLY A 947 -5.55 -2.02 -36.25
CA GLY A 947 -6.05 -3.15 -37.05
C GLY A 947 -5.05 -3.71 -38.07
N ARG A 948 -3.75 -3.47 -37.89
CA ARG A 948 -2.64 -3.89 -38.78
C ARG A 948 -1.66 -4.86 -38.07
N PRO A 949 -2.11 -5.95 -37.44
CA PRO A 949 -1.26 -6.80 -36.59
C PRO A 949 -0.12 -7.51 -37.36
N GLN A 950 -0.28 -7.79 -38.66
CA GLN A 950 0.76 -8.40 -39.47
C GLN A 950 1.97 -7.49 -39.66
N GLU A 951 1.74 -6.18 -39.76
CA GLU A 951 2.81 -5.19 -39.86
C GLU A 951 3.55 -5.02 -38.53
N GLY A 952 2.81 -5.10 -37.42
CA GLY A 952 3.40 -5.11 -36.07
C GLY A 952 4.26 -6.33 -35.82
N GLU A 953 3.78 -7.53 -36.21
CA GLU A 953 4.55 -8.77 -36.08
C GLU A 953 5.86 -8.70 -36.86
N ARG A 954 5.82 -8.23 -38.12
CA ARG A 954 7.02 -8.12 -38.96
C ARG A 954 8.10 -7.24 -38.30
N GLY A 955 7.71 -6.12 -37.70
CA GLY A 955 8.65 -5.21 -37.03
C GLY A 955 9.28 -5.76 -35.74
N LEU A 956 8.68 -6.78 -35.12
CA LEU A 956 9.21 -7.46 -33.94
C LEU A 956 10.12 -8.65 -34.28
N LEU A 957 10.06 -9.18 -35.51
CA LEU A 957 10.94 -10.28 -35.94
C LEU A 957 12.40 -9.87 -35.93
N ASP A 958 12.69 -8.62 -36.32
CA ASP A 958 14.05 -8.09 -36.37
C ASP A 958 14.66 -7.96 -34.95
N LEU A 959 13.84 -7.58 -33.96
CA LEU A 959 14.23 -7.55 -32.55
C LEU A 959 14.63 -8.95 -32.05
N ILE A 960 13.82 -9.97 -32.35
CA ILE A 960 14.11 -11.33 -31.90
C ILE A 960 15.35 -11.88 -32.61
N ALA A 961 15.48 -11.64 -33.92
CA ALA A 961 16.65 -12.05 -34.68
C ALA A 961 17.94 -11.39 -34.18
N TRP A 962 17.91 -10.10 -33.84
CA TRP A 962 19.05 -9.42 -33.23
C TRP A 962 19.42 -10.03 -31.87
N HIS A 963 18.44 -10.31 -31.02
CA HIS A 963 18.67 -10.91 -29.71
C HIS A 963 19.26 -12.33 -29.82
N GLU A 964 18.69 -13.20 -30.66
CA GLU A 964 19.19 -14.56 -30.91
C GLU A 964 20.63 -14.57 -31.47
N ALA A 965 21.02 -13.53 -32.21
CA ALA A 965 22.38 -13.37 -32.71
C ALA A 965 23.36 -12.86 -31.63
N ARG A 966 22.88 -12.02 -30.70
CA ARG A 966 23.69 -11.38 -29.65
C ARG A 966 23.88 -12.27 -28.42
N PHE A 967 22.83 -12.97 -28.03
CA PHE A 967 22.76 -13.85 -26.87
C PHE A 967 22.36 -15.25 -27.37
N ASP A 968 23.10 -16.28 -26.97
CA ASP A 968 22.83 -17.69 -27.34
C ASP A 968 21.32 -17.99 -27.35
N PRO A 969 20.76 -18.73 -28.33
CA PRO A 969 19.38 -19.20 -28.31
C PRO A 969 18.93 -19.89 -26.99
N GLN A 970 19.88 -20.31 -26.15
CA GLN A 970 19.64 -20.86 -24.82
C GLN A 970 19.67 -19.85 -23.66
N HIS A 971 19.99 -18.58 -23.91
CA HIS A 971 20.07 -17.52 -22.90
C HIS A 971 18.72 -17.34 -22.18
N THR A 972 18.75 -17.42 -20.85
CA THR A 972 17.57 -17.61 -20.00
C THR A 972 16.78 -16.33 -19.71
N GLU A 973 17.30 -15.14 -20.02
CA GLU A 973 16.60 -13.87 -19.76
C GLU A 973 15.39 -13.61 -20.66
N PHE A 974 15.20 -14.35 -21.76
CA PHE A 974 14.07 -14.19 -22.69
C PHE A 974 13.33 -15.50 -23.04
N LYS A 975 13.59 -16.58 -22.30
CA LYS A 975 12.74 -17.79 -22.27
C LYS A 975 11.71 -17.66 -21.16
#